data_AF-A0A6P1CX58-F1
#
_entry.id   AF-A0A6P1CX58-F1
#
_cell.length_a   1.000
_cell.length_b   1.000
_cell.length_c   1.000
_cell.angle_alpha   90.00
_cell.angle_beta   90.00
_cell.angle_gamma   90.00
#
_symmetry.space_group_name_H-M   'P 1'
#
loop_
_entity.id
_entity.type
_entity.pdbx_description
1 polymer ?
#
loop_
_entity_poly.entity_id
_entity_poly.type
_entity_poly.pdbx_seq_one_letter_code
_entity_poly.pdbx_strand_id
1 'polypeptide(L)'
;MGTLKISKVIPEDPAVDEVIRLGKRYSHRLGMMPAGAYRDATRWGGLIDARIDGVLVGYALFRLPRNNQVMLSHLCVESRARKSGVARALIDEIRDKHSSQLGILVKCRDDYGLNPMWEALGFTVRSRTVGRSKDRNPMTVWWLDHGHADLFSFLTEPELLADEPDLLEAALDLNILMDLHTRADSASARRSRVLIADHLIGRLRLVVTNAVDRELARRPQIQRGPIKAAASHYPRRIAVANRAEDLFAQLIRASTAGEQQLSAQDKGDLWQIAEAAASGVGVLLTWDNKLRRRFVELQKAVPALSSFHVLDPDHVVTHLDKLAQASAYQPARLQNSAYDQVRASADDEHRLLEFLSKATGETYGELRDLLRRLAREQVPRWLIRTADEPAIACYAAHLDGQILRVPLMRTIGHQLSETIARQLLWLLRRVALEQGAHVIDVSDRHVGGVLTRALATDTFHHQGENWYAWVLPICGTGQDISQAANELRRLVNAGPGPLLRPELPPRAAAEIERSLWPAKLTDSALPHYVIPIRPRWSGDLLGYPIQLTTRPVELSLGREQVYYRTHDAKLTAPARVLWRVSQSPRTTAAIVGTSLLDAIEVDSPARLHAALGHYGVLDFPDLEEFAGGRPTVQALRFSDTELFDRPISIRTYDQLREQHGGPKAFYGPQRVSPELFAALYRAGAAHLQ
;
A
#
# COMPACT_ATOMS: atom_id res chain seq x y z
N MET A 1 3.30 9.34 44.01
CA MET A 1 2.92 9.39 42.59
C MET A 1 1.76 8.43 42.43
N GLY A 2 0.65 8.88 41.85
CA GLY A 2 -0.48 8.01 41.53
C GLY A 2 -0.08 6.88 40.59
N THR A 3 -0.89 5.84 40.51
CA THR A 3 -0.62 4.69 39.65
C THR A 3 -0.83 5.09 38.19
N LEU A 4 0.25 5.10 37.40
CA LEU A 4 0.19 5.32 35.95
C LEU A 4 -0.29 4.05 35.25
N LYS A 5 -1.33 4.17 34.43
CA LYS A 5 -1.86 3.09 33.60
C LYS A 5 -1.95 3.55 32.15
N ILE A 6 -1.44 2.71 31.24
CA ILE A 6 -1.62 2.89 29.80
C ILE A 6 -2.74 1.95 29.35
N SER A 7 -3.68 2.45 28.55
CA SER A 7 -4.80 1.64 28.05
C SER A 7 -5.05 1.90 26.57
N LYS A 8 -5.56 0.88 25.87
CA LYS A 8 -6.06 1.04 24.49
C LYS A 8 -7.41 1.76 24.55
N VAL A 9 -7.59 2.77 23.71
CA VAL A 9 -8.88 3.45 23.59
C VAL A 9 -9.75 2.72 22.56
N ILE A 10 -10.96 2.36 22.95
CA ILE A 10 -11.92 1.58 22.14
C ILE A 10 -12.92 2.56 21.48
N PRO A 11 -13.43 2.33 20.25
CA PRO A 11 -14.26 3.32 19.54
C PRO A 11 -15.51 3.81 20.29
N GLU A 12 -16.08 2.97 21.15
CA GLU A 12 -17.29 3.23 21.93
C GLU A 12 -16.99 3.79 23.34
N ASP A 13 -15.72 3.99 23.69
CA ASP A 13 -15.29 4.46 25.01
C ASP A 13 -15.49 6.00 25.14
N PRO A 14 -16.18 6.48 26.19
CA PRO A 14 -16.23 7.91 26.53
C PRO A 14 -14.84 8.58 26.63
N ALA A 15 -13.79 7.80 26.91
CA ALA A 15 -12.39 8.25 26.94
C ALA A 15 -11.94 8.90 25.63
N VAL A 16 -12.51 8.52 24.47
CA VAL A 16 -12.16 9.14 23.17
C VAL A 16 -12.45 10.64 23.20
N ASP A 17 -13.57 11.05 23.79
CA ASP A 17 -13.93 12.47 23.85
C ASP A 17 -13.05 13.26 24.81
N GLU A 18 -12.54 12.63 25.88
CA GLU A 18 -11.52 13.22 26.75
C GLU A 18 -10.20 13.45 25.99
N VAL A 19 -9.76 12.45 25.22
CA VAL A 19 -8.55 12.54 24.39
C VAL A 19 -8.71 13.63 23.32
N ILE A 20 -9.86 13.71 22.64
CA ILE A 20 -10.14 14.77 21.67
C ILE A 20 -10.08 16.15 22.32
N ARG A 21 -10.66 16.32 23.52
CA ARG A 21 -10.58 17.59 24.27
C ARG A 21 -9.13 17.95 24.61
N LEU A 22 -8.34 16.97 25.05
CA LEU A 22 -6.93 17.16 25.37
C LEU A 22 -6.11 17.54 24.12
N GLY A 23 -6.33 16.86 23.00
CA GLY A 23 -5.69 17.18 21.72
C GLY A 23 -6.04 18.57 21.21
N LYS A 24 -7.33 18.97 21.27
CA LYS A 24 -7.77 20.32 20.89
C LYS A 24 -7.07 21.40 21.73
N ARG A 25 -6.91 21.19 23.04
CA ARG A 25 -6.23 22.13 23.95
C ARG A 25 -4.79 22.42 23.53
N TYR A 26 -4.08 21.45 22.95
CA TYR A 26 -2.67 21.58 22.53
C TYR A 26 -2.49 21.59 21.01
N SER A 27 -3.56 21.84 20.25
CA SER A 27 -3.58 21.79 18.78
C SER A 27 -2.61 22.76 18.10
N HIS A 28 -2.19 23.84 18.77
CA HIS A 28 -1.19 24.78 18.25
C HIS A 28 0.22 24.17 18.11
N ARG A 29 0.53 23.13 18.91
CA ARG A 29 1.79 22.38 18.85
C ARG A 29 1.64 20.99 18.22
N LEU A 30 0.46 20.38 18.32
CA LEU A 30 0.22 19.05 17.76
C LEU A 30 -0.20 19.10 16.28
N GLY A 31 -0.62 20.27 15.80
CA GLY A 31 -1.33 20.40 14.53
C GLY A 31 -2.83 20.13 14.69
N MET A 32 -3.62 20.66 13.76
CA MET A 32 -5.07 20.51 13.80
C MET A 32 -5.47 19.11 13.34
N MET A 33 -6.29 18.41 14.14
CA MET A 33 -6.75 17.05 13.84
C MET A 33 -8.27 16.96 14.01
N PRO A 34 -9.03 16.49 13.00
CA PRO A 34 -10.47 16.29 13.12
C PRO A 34 -10.83 15.26 14.19
N ALA A 35 -11.97 15.42 14.86
CA ALA A 35 -12.46 14.46 15.86
C ALA A 35 -12.67 13.06 15.26
N GLY A 36 -13.11 12.98 14.00
CA GLY A 36 -13.26 11.72 13.27
C GLY A 36 -11.95 10.92 13.17
N ALA A 37 -10.81 11.59 12.98
CA ALA A 37 -9.51 10.92 12.86
C ALA A 37 -9.08 10.21 14.16
N TYR A 38 -9.41 10.75 15.34
CA TYR A 38 -9.19 10.06 16.61
C TYR A 38 -10.06 8.80 16.71
N ARG A 39 -11.34 8.91 16.32
CA ARG A 39 -12.29 7.80 16.33
C ARG A 39 -11.86 6.71 15.35
N ASP A 40 -11.43 7.06 14.15
CA ASP A 40 -10.92 6.07 13.20
C ASP A 40 -9.64 5.40 13.69
N ALA A 41 -8.73 6.14 14.32
CA ALA A 41 -7.53 5.54 14.90
C ALA A 41 -7.82 4.50 16.00
N THR A 42 -8.90 4.66 16.79
CA THR A 42 -9.30 3.62 17.75
C THR A 42 -9.65 2.29 17.10
N ARG A 43 -10.25 2.32 15.90
CA ARG A 43 -10.65 1.11 15.15
C ARG A 43 -9.42 0.29 14.75
N TRP A 44 -8.36 0.96 14.36
CA TRP A 44 -7.10 0.35 13.95
C TRP A 44 -6.11 0.16 15.11
N GLY A 45 -6.52 0.46 16.33
CA GLY A 45 -5.67 0.39 17.53
C GLY A 45 -4.52 1.38 17.57
N GLY A 46 -4.59 2.44 16.76
CA GLY A 46 -3.61 3.52 16.68
C GLY A 46 -3.78 4.62 17.72
N LEU A 47 -4.56 4.39 18.79
CA LEU A 47 -4.76 5.35 19.88
C LEU A 47 -4.67 4.66 21.24
N ILE A 48 -3.74 5.15 22.06
CA ILE A 48 -3.56 4.75 23.46
C ILE A 48 -3.59 5.97 24.37
N ASP A 49 -4.13 5.81 25.57
CA ASP A 49 -4.20 6.86 26.58
C ASP A 49 -3.34 6.53 27.82
N ALA A 50 -2.96 7.56 28.55
CA ALA A 50 -2.23 7.47 29.81
C ALA A 50 -3.04 8.13 30.92
N ARG A 51 -3.28 7.39 31.99
CA ARG A 51 -4.06 7.84 33.15
C ARG A 51 -3.26 7.70 34.44
N ILE A 52 -3.33 8.71 35.31
CA ILE A 52 -2.82 8.66 36.68
C ILE A 52 -4.04 8.70 37.60
N ASP A 53 -4.20 7.67 38.43
CA ASP A 53 -5.35 7.52 39.34
C ASP A 53 -6.70 7.68 38.60
N GLY A 54 -6.79 7.13 37.38
CA GLY A 54 -7.98 7.19 36.53
C GLY A 54 -8.17 8.49 35.73
N VAL A 55 -7.37 9.52 35.99
CA VAL A 55 -7.45 10.82 35.30
C VAL A 55 -6.57 10.82 34.05
N LEU A 56 -7.12 11.20 32.90
CA LEU A 56 -6.37 11.35 31.65
C LEU A 56 -5.27 12.41 31.78
N VAL A 57 -4.03 12.01 31.54
CA VAL A 57 -2.83 12.87 31.61
C VAL A 57 -2.00 12.87 30.33
N GLY A 58 -2.29 11.99 29.37
CA GLY A 58 -1.61 11.96 28.09
C GLY A 58 -2.21 10.96 27.11
N TYR A 59 -1.78 11.03 25.85
CA TYR A 59 -2.13 10.04 24.83
C TYR A 59 -1.07 9.99 23.74
N ALA A 60 -1.05 8.88 23.00
CA ALA A 60 -0.31 8.75 21.77
C ALA A 60 -1.23 8.32 20.63
N LEU A 61 -1.13 9.00 19.49
CA LEU A 61 -1.85 8.72 18.25
C LEU A 61 -0.81 8.32 17.20
N PHE A 62 -0.95 7.12 16.65
CA PHE A 62 0.01 6.55 15.70
C PHE A 62 -0.71 5.70 14.65
N ARG A 63 0.02 5.31 13.61
CA ARG A 63 -0.48 4.48 12.51
C ARG A 63 0.50 3.35 12.22
N LEU A 64 -0.01 2.33 11.56
CA LEU A 64 0.72 1.14 11.12
C LEU A 64 0.65 1.03 9.59
N PRO A 65 1.42 1.86 8.85
CA PRO A 65 1.56 1.75 7.40
C PRO A 65 2.10 0.39 6.96
N ARG A 66 1.94 0.10 5.67
CA ARG A 66 2.39 -1.17 5.04
C ARG A 66 3.91 -1.37 5.03
N ASN A 67 4.69 -0.30 5.17
CA ASN A 67 6.16 -0.34 5.17
C ASN A 67 6.78 -0.84 6.49
N ASN A 68 6.00 -1.57 7.30
CA ASN A 68 6.43 -2.26 8.52
C ASN A 68 7.08 -1.32 9.57
N GLN A 69 6.59 -0.09 9.68
CA GLN A 69 7.01 0.92 10.65
C GLN A 69 5.82 1.44 11.45
N VAL A 70 6.05 1.92 12.66
CA VAL A 70 5.06 2.70 13.40
C VAL A 70 5.28 4.18 13.09
N MET A 71 4.24 4.88 12.63
CA MET A 71 4.33 6.33 12.43
C MET A 71 3.56 7.09 13.50
N LEU A 72 4.32 7.72 14.39
CA LEU A 72 3.79 8.49 15.51
C LEU A 72 3.33 9.87 15.01
N SER A 73 2.02 10.13 15.12
CA SER A 73 1.38 11.37 14.66
C SER A 73 1.26 12.40 15.79
N HIS A 74 0.78 11.98 16.97
CA HIS A 74 0.76 12.83 18.17
C HIS A 74 1.36 12.09 19.36
N LEU A 75 2.12 12.82 20.16
CA LEU A 75 2.49 12.45 21.52
C LEU A 75 2.14 13.64 22.42
N CYS A 76 1.09 13.48 23.22
CA CYS A 76 0.54 14.56 24.04
C CYS A 76 0.62 14.20 25.52
N VAL A 77 1.20 15.12 26.31
CA VAL A 77 1.22 15.03 27.78
C VAL A 77 0.72 16.34 28.35
N GLU A 78 -0.26 16.23 29.25
CA GLU A 78 -0.85 17.36 29.96
C GLU A 78 0.22 18.11 30.77
N SER A 79 0.15 19.44 30.79
CA SER A 79 1.14 20.32 31.43
C SER A 79 1.54 19.89 32.85
N ARG A 80 0.57 19.51 33.69
CA ARG A 80 0.79 19.06 35.07
C ARG A 80 1.50 17.71 35.22
N ALA A 81 1.52 16.91 34.15
CA ALA A 81 2.13 15.57 34.13
C ALA A 81 3.37 15.50 33.21
N ARG A 82 3.93 16.64 32.81
CA ARG A 82 5.18 16.66 32.04
C ARG A 82 6.35 16.28 32.94
N LYS A 83 7.38 15.66 32.36
CA LYS A 83 8.59 15.17 33.05
C LYS A 83 8.32 14.13 34.16
N SER A 84 7.14 13.50 34.19
CA SER A 84 6.80 12.44 35.16
C SER A 84 6.93 11.01 34.59
N GLY A 85 7.52 10.85 33.40
CA GLY A 85 7.67 9.56 32.73
C GLY A 85 6.52 9.14 31.80
N VAL A 86 5.42 9.89 31.75
CA VAL A 86 4.24 9.57 30.92
C VAL A 86 4.58 9.41 29.43
N ALA A 87 5.40 10.30 28.87
CA ALA A 87 5.82 10.21 27.46
C ALA A 87 6.60 8.92 27.18
N ARG A 88 7.48 8.52 28.10
CA ARG A 88 8.27 7.29 27.98
C ARG A 88 7.36 6.06 28.08
N ALA A 89 6.45 6.02 29.04
CA ALA A 89 5.49 4.93 29.18
C ALA A 89 4.61 4.74 27.92
N LEU A 90 4.17 5.84 27.28
CA LEU A 90 3.43 5.77 26.02
C LEU A 90 4.28 5.19 24.88
N ILE A 91 5.54 5.59 24.76
CA ILE A 91 6.45 5.06 23.73
C ILE A 91 6.81 3.60 23.99
N ASP A 92 7.10 3.24 25.24
CA ASP A 92 7.41 1.88 25.63
C ASP A 92 6.23 0.94 25.34
N GLU A 93 5.00 1.36 25.65
CA GLU A 93 3.80 0.58 25.31
C GLU A 93 3.67 0.34 23.79
N ILE A 94 3.94 1.37 22.97
CA ILE A 94 3.93 1.25 21.51
C ILE A 94 5.02 0.28 21.06
N ARG A 95 6.25 0.43 21.59
CA ARG A 95 7.38 -0.44 21.27
C ARG A 95 7.07 -1.89 21.65
N ASP A 96 6.48 -2.15 22.80
CA ASP A 96 6.23 -3.51 23.27
C ASP A 96 5.13 -4.18 22.43
N LYS A 97 4.02 -3.47 22.18
CA LYS A 97 2.91 -3.95 21.35
C LYS A 97 3.28 -4.12 19.87
N HIS A 98 4.22 -3.32 19.39
CA HIS A 98 4.65 -3.31 17.99
C HIS A 98 6.13 -3.65 17.86
N SER A 99 6.65 -4.47 18.77
CA SER A 99 8.07 -4.88 18.86
C SER A 99 8.55 -5.64 17.64
N SER A 100 7.60 -6.10 16.83
CA SER A 100 7.83 -6.79 15.57
C SER A 100 7.90 -5.87 14.34
N GLN A 101 7.59 -4.58 14.49
CA GLN A 101 7.77 -3.54 13.46
C GLN A 101 9.22 -3.06 13.48
N LEU A 102 9.73 -2.51 12.37
CA LEU A 102 11.12 -2.04 12.24
C LEU A 102 11.50 -0.99 13.30
N GLY A 103 10.55 -0.15 13.68
CA GLY A 103 10.77 0.93 14.63
C GLY A 103 9.67 1.98 14.58
N ILE A 104 9.89 3.09 15.28
CA ILE A 104 8.97 4.22 15.38
C ILE A 104 9.57 5.44 14.67
N LEU A 105 8.85 5.96 13.68
CA LEU A 105 9.19 7.17 12.96
C LEU A 105 8.32 8.34 13.44
N VAL A 106 8.94 9.50 13.67
CA VAL A 106 8.23 10.75 13.97
C VAL A 106 8.86 11.93 13.23
N LYS A 107 8.02 12.84 12.73
CA LYS A 107 8.44 14.11 12.11
C LYS A 107 8.10 15.23 13.08
N CYS A 108 9.09 15.99 13.54
CA CYS A 108 8.89 17.04 14.54
C CYS A 108 9.51 18.36 14.06
N ARG A 109 8.84 19.49 14.31
CA ARG A 109 9.37 20.81 13.97
C ARG A 109 10.49 21.22 14.92
N ASP A 110 11.51 21.84 14.35
CA ASP A 110 12.70 22.25 15.08
C ASP A 110 12.39 23.41 16.04
N ASP A 111 11.42 24.27 15.69
CA ASP A 111 11.03 25.45 16.47
C ASP A 111 10.25 25.11 17.76
N TYR A 112 9.89 23.83 17.98
CA TYR A 112 9.22 23.41 19.21
C TYR A 112 10.17 23.23 20.40
N GLY A 113 11.49 23.15 20.16
CA GLY A 113 12.50 22.96 21.20
C GLY A 113 12.42 21.59 21.89
N LEU A 114 11.99 20.56 21.15
CA LEU A 114 11.72 19.21 21.70
C LEU A 114 12.84 18.19 21.42
N ASN A 115 13.94 18.56 20.77
CA ASN A 115 15.04 17.65 20.42
C ASN A 115 15.60 16.87 21.62
N PRO A 116 15.90 17.51 22.78
CA PRO A 116 16.43 16.78 23.94
C PRO A 116 15.46 15.74 24.51
N MET A 117 14.15 15.94 24.31
CA MET A 117 13.15 14.96 24.74
C MET A 117 13.17 13.72 23.84
N TRP A 118 13.28 13.90 22.52
CA TRP A 118 13.36 12.76 21.59
C TRP A 118 14.62 11.93 21.81
N GLU A 119 15.76 12.58 21.98
CA GLU A 119 17.03 11.92 22.35
C GLU A 119 16.90 11.15 23.67
N ALA A 120 16.30 11.76 24.70
CA ALA A 120 16.05 11.10 25.97
C ALA A 120 15.04 9.94 25.89
N LEU A 121 14.20 9.88 24.85
CA LEU A 121 13.31 8.75 24.58
C LEU A 121 13.97 7.65 23.74
N GLY A 122 15.24 7.82 23.37
CA GLY A 122 16.02 6.85 22.59
C GLY A 122 15.93 7.04 21.07
N PHE A 123 15.29 8.12 20.59
CA PHE A 123 15.24 8.40 19.16
C PHE A 123 16.56 9.00 18.67
N THR A 124 16.92 8.67 17.44
CA THR A 124 18.07 9.22 16.72
C THR A 124 17.60 10.08 15.54
N VAL A 125 18.40 11.08 15.17
CA VAL A 125 18.13 11.90 13.99
C VAL A 125 18.42 11.09 12.74
N ARG A 126 17.42 10.99 11.85
CA ARG A 126 17.53 10.23 10.61
C ARG A 126 17.67 11.12 9.38
N SER A 127 16.88 12.19 9.29
CA SER A 127 16.95 13.13 8.18
C SER A 127 16.30 14.48 8.55
N ARG A 128 16.32 15.42 7.61
CA ARG A 128 15.63 16.71 7.72
C ARG A 128 14.62 16.90 6.59
N THR A 129 13.52 17.57 6.90
CA THR A 129 12.46 17.93 5.95
C THR A 129 11.89 19.30 6.30
N VAL A 130 10.81 19.71 5.63
CA VAL A 130 10.14 21.00 5.87
C VAL A 130 8.63 20.83 5.99
N GLY A 131 8.02 21.66 6.83
CA GLY A 131 6.58 21.70 7.05
C GLY A 131 5.77 22.15 5.83
N ARG A 132 4.44 21.94 5.88
CA ARG A 132 3.50 22.25 4.78
C ARG A 132 2.92 23.66 4.81
N SER A 133 3.17 24.40 5.89
CA SER A 133 2.72 25.78 6.02
C SER A 133 3.42 26.68 5.02
N LYS A 134 2.86 27.87 4.79
CA LYS A 134 3.47 28.93 3.98
C LYS A 134 4.94 29.18 4.35
N ASP A 135 5.25 29.13 5.65
CA ASP A 135 6.60 29.41 6.17
C ASP A 135 7.60 28.25 6.01
N ARG A 136 7.15 27.06 5.59
CA ARG A 136 7.98 25.86 5.36
C ARG A 136 8.99 25.57 6.47
N ASN A 137 8.53 25.65 7.72
CA ASN A 137 9.40 25.53 8.91
C ASN A 137 10.23 24.23 8.87
N PRO A 138 11.54 24.28 9.21
CA PRO A 138 12.39 23.10 9.28
C PRO A 138 11.86 22.04 10.26
N MET A 139 12.03 20.78 9.86
CA MET A 139 11.61 19.63 10.65
C MET A 139 12.71 18.57 10.68
N THR A 140 12.88 17.96 11.84
CA THR A 140 13.73 16.79 12.04
C THR A 140 12.89 15.51 11.97
N VAL A 141 13.36 14.54 11.22
CA VAL A 141 12.81 13.18 11.19
C VAL A 141 13.60 12.33 12.17
N TRP A 142 12.89 11.78 13.14
CA TRP A 142 13.42 10.98 14.24
C TRP A 142 13.05 9.51 14.08
N TRP A 143 13.96 8.63 14.47
CA TRP A 143 13.81 7.18 14.38
C TRP A 143 14.16 6.50 15.70
N LEU A 144 13.25 5.68 16.22
CA LEU A 144 13.51 4.74 17.31
C LEU A 144 13.55 3.33 16.72
N ASP A 145 14.73 2.73 16.72
CA ASP A 145 14.94 1.38 16.22
C ASP A 145 14.47 0.33 17.24
N HIS A 146 13.85 -0.76 16.77
CA HIS A 146 13.48 -1.90 17.62
C HIS A 146 14.57 -2.99 17.69
N GLY A 147 15.71 -2.81 17.02
CA GLY A 147 16.88 -3.68 17.10
C GLY A 147 16.80 -4.92 16.21
N HIS A 148 16.07 -4.85 15.09
CA HIS A 148 16.05 -5.94 14.12
C HIS A 148 17.39 -6.00 13.36
N ALA A 149 18.00 -7.19 13.30
CA ALA A 149 19.33 -7.38 12.71
C ALA A 149 19.37 -6.93 11.24
N ASP A 150 20.17 -5.90 10.96
CA ASP A 150 20.90 -5.42 9.75
C ASP A 150 20.42 -5.74 8.31
N LEU A 151 19.29 -6.42 8.11
CA LEU A 151 18.65 -6.66 6.81
C LEU A 151 17.75 -5.50 6.37
N PHE A 152 17.56 -4.52 7.25
CA PHE A 152 16.68 -3.38 7.01
C PHE A 152 17.38 -2.04 7.26
N SER A 153 18.65 -2.06 7.67
CA SER A 153 19.45 -0.83 7.84
C SER A 153 19.62 -0.08 6.52
N PHE A 154 19.62 -0.76 5.36
CA PHE A 154 19.60 -0.10 4.05
C PHE A 154 18.20 0.37 3.60
N LEU A 155 17.10 -0.14 4.18
CA LEU A 155 15.79 0.53 4.05
C LEU A 155 15.77 1.86 4.81
N THR A 156 16.81 2.19 5.59
CA THR A 156 16.82 3.40 6.41
C THR A 156 17.29 4.68 5.69
N GLU A 157 17.78 4.60 4.46
CA GLU A 157 18.28 5.74 3.69
C GLU A 157 17.17 6.68 3.15
N PRO A 158 17.51 7.93 2.72
CA PRO A 158 16.58 9.06 2.52
C PRO A 158 15.43 8.84 1.53
N GLU A 159 15.50 7.79 0.70
CA GLU A 159 14.60 7.53 -0.42
C GLU A 159 13.19 7.10 0.03
N LEU A 160 13.03 6.49 1.22
CA LEU A 160 11.71 6.19 1.78
C LEU A 160 10.85 7.44 2.06
N LEU A 161 11.47 8.62 2.18
CA LEU A 161 10.78 9.87 2.49
C LEU A 161 10.41 10.69 1.25
N ALA A 162 10.96 10.37 0.07
CA ALA A 162 10.68 11.13 -1.14
C ALA A 162 9.27 10.85 -1.68
N ASP A 163 8.71 9.67 -1.40
CA ASP A 163 7.40 9.26 -1.91
C ASP A 163 6.86 8.05 -1.12
N GLU A 164 6.14 8.32 -0.03
CA GLU A 164 5.60 7.29 0.86
C GLU A 164 4.51 6.44 0.15
N PRO A 165 4.45 5.11 0.37
CA PRO A 165 3.61 4.18 -0.40
C PRO A 165 2.09 4.37 -0.23
N ASP A 166 1.67 5.22 0.71
CA ASP A 166 0.27 5.58 0.98
C ASP A 166 0.00 7.09 0.70
N LEU A 167 0.82 7.73 -0.16
CA LEU A 167 0.67 9.16 -0.47
C LEU A 167 -0.54 9.41 -1.37
N LEU A 168 -1.62 9.94 -0.79
CA LEU A 168 -2.81 10.35 -1.54
C LEU A 168 -2.56 11.70 -2.24
N GLU A 169 -2.75 11.79 -3.55
CA GLU A 169 -2.80 13.07 -4.25
C GLU A 169 -4.23 13.63 -4.24
N ALA A 170 -4.38 14.91 -3.87
CA ALA A 170 -5.67 15.59 -3.83
C ALA A 170 -5.61 16.96 -4.51
N ALA A 171 -6.48 17.16 -5.50
CA ALA A 171 -6.62 18.40 -6.24
C ALA A 171 -7.35 19.46 -5.41
N LEU A 172 -6.82 20.68 -5.40
CA LEU A 172 -7.43 21.82 -4.73
C LEU A 172 -8.44 22.53 -5.62
N ASP A 173 -9.67 22.71 -5.13
CA ASP A 173 -10.54 23.79 -5.60
C ASP A 173 -9.89 25.15 -5.33
N LEU A 174 -10.16 26.12 -6.21
CA LEU A 174 -9.64 27.48 -6.13
C LEU A 174 -9.99 28.15 -4.78
N ASN A 175 -11.18 27.90 -4.22
CA ASN A 175 -11.55 28.47 -2.93
C ASN A 175 -10.68 27.99 -1.79
N ILE A 176 -10.30 26.70 -1.78
CA ILE A 176 -9.41 26.13 -0.77
C ILE A 176 -7.99 26.67 -0.95
N LEU A 177 -7.52 26.78 -2.21
CA LEU A 177 -6.23 27.39 -2.51
C LEU A 177 -6.16 28.83 -1.95
N MET A 178 -7.22 29.62 -2.18
CA MET A 178 -7.33 30.97 -1.64
C MET A 178 -7.39 30.99 -0.12
N ASP A 179 -8.15 30.09 0.51
CA ASP A 179 -8.24 29.98 1.97
C ASP A 179 -6.87 29.68 2.61
N LEU A 180 -6.03 28.89 1.94
CA LEU A 180 -4.69 28.55 2.44
C LEU A 180 -3.67 29.68 2.25
N HIS A 181 -3.90 30.61 1.32
CA HIS A 181 -2.90 31.60 0.91
C HIS A 181 -3.41 33.04 0.95
N THR A 182 -4.34 33.38 0.06
CA THR A 182 -4.74 34.78 -0.19
C THR A 182 -5.78 35.31 0.80
N ARG A 183 -6.48 34.42 1.52
CA ARG A 183 -7.51 34.74 2.51
C ARG A 183 -7.28 34.04 3.86
N ALA A 184 -6.02 33.74 4.19
CA ALA A 184 -5.64 32.91 5.34
C ALA A 184 -6.15 33.42 6.70
N ASP A 185 -6.38 34.73 6.82
CA ASP A 185 -6.87 35.39 8.04
C ASP A 185 -8.40 35.41 8.17
N SER A 186 -9.12 35.03 7.12
CA SER A 186 -10.59 34.98 7.15
C SER A 186 -11.09 33.89 8.11
N ALA A 187 -12.23 34.15 8.78
CA ALA A 187 -12.86 33.16 9.65
C ALA A 187 -13.18 31.85 8.91
N SER A 188 -13.56 31.95 7.63
CA SER A 188 -13.81 30.82 6.73
C SER A 188 -12.56 30.07 6.28
N ALA A 189 -11.36 30.64 6.38
CA ALA A 189 -10.11 29.95 6.01
C ALA A 189 -9.63 28.99 7.10
N ARG A 190 -10.08 29.15 8.36
CA ARG A 190 -9.67 28.30 9.49
C ARG A 190 -9.93 26.81 9.23
N ARG A 191 -11.05 26.47 8.62
CA ARG A 191 -11.41 25.07 8.29
C ARG A 191 -10.44 24.42 7.28
N SER A 192 -9.85 25.18 6.37
CA SER A 192 -8.91 24.64 5.36
C SER A 192 -7.52 24.33 5.97
N ARG A 193 -7.20 24.88 7.15
CA ARG A 193 -5.89 24.69 7.81
C ARG A 193 -5.57 23.23 8.18
N VAL A 194 -6.58 22.35 8.18
CA VAL A 194 -6.36 20.92 8.42
C VAL A 194 -5.40 20.32 7.39
N LEU A 195 -5.43 20.79 6.15
CA LEU A 195 -4.66 20.26 5.02
C LEU A 195 -3.15 20.58 5.06
N ILE A 196 -2.75 21.51 5.94
CA ILE A 196 -1.36 21.91 6.13
C ILE A 196 -0.78 21.45 7.46
N ALA A 197 -1.51 20.60 8.20
CA ALA A 197 -1.01 20.04 9.45
C ALA A 197 0.19 19.11 9.20
N ASP A 198 1.21 19.20 10.06
CA ASP A 198 2.50 18.52 9.85
C ASP A 198 2.37 16.99 9.87
N HIS A 199 1.40 16.44 10.60
CA HIS A 199 1.12 15.00 10.62
C HIS A 199 0.64 14.44 9.25
N LEU A 200 0.34 15.30 8.27
CA LEU A 200 -0.01 14.91 6.89
C LEU A 200 1.21 14.81 5.97
N ILE A 201 2.41 15.18 6.42
CA ILE A 201 3.63 15.11 5.62
C ILE A 201 3.93 13.66 5.25
N GLY A 202 4.06 13.38 3.95
CA GLY A 202 4.19 12.01 3.43
C GLY A 202 2.88 11.23 3.36
N ARG A 203 1.72 11.87 3.55
CA ARG A 203 0.39 11.22 3.50
C ARG A 203 -0.56 11.82 2.47
N LEU A 204 -0.50 13.14 2.31
CA LEU A 204 -1.37 13.87 1.40
C LEU A 204 -0.53 14.82 0.54
N ARG A 205 -0.49 14.67 -0.78
CA ARG A 205 0.10 15.67 -1.66
C ARG A 205 -1.01 16.53 -2.25
N LEU A 206 -1.01 17.81 -1.90
CA LEU A 206 -1.94 18.77 -2.50
C LEU A 206 -1.41 19.16 -3.88
N VAL A 207 -2.27 19.09 -4.89
CA VAL A 207 -1.92 19.43 -6.27
C VAL A 207 -2.89 20.46 -6.83
N VAL A 208 -2.45 21.18 -7.86
CA VAL A 208 -3.30 22.09 -8.63
C VAL A 208 -3.49 21.55 -10.04
N THR A 209 -4.71 21.63 -10.55
CA THR A 209 -5.05 21.20 -11.91
C THR A 209 -5.24 22.40 -12.83
N ASN A 210 -5.38 22.15 -14.14
CA ASN A 210 -5.75 23.18 -15.11
C ASN A 210 -7.15 23.78 -14.86
N ALA A 211 -7.98 23.18 -14.00
CA ALA A 211 -9.25 23.76 -13.55
C ALA A 211 -9.09 25.08 -12.83
N VAL A 212 -8.00 25.23 -12.06
CA VAL A 212 -7.66 26.49 -11.40
C VAL A 212 -7.44 27.60 -12.43
N ASP A 213 -6.77 27.30 -13.55
CA ASP A 213 -6.53 28.28 -14.62
C ASP A 213 -7.82 28.68 -15.33
N ARG A 214 -8.72 27.72 -15.58
CA ARG A 214 -10.02 27.96 -16.20
C ARG A 214 -10.90 28.85 -15.34
N GLU A 215 -10.90 28.67 -14.03
CA GLU A 215 -11.65 29.53 -13.11
C GLU A 215 -10.97 30.90 -12.95
N LEU A 216 -9.63 30.95 -12.91
CA LEU A 216 -8.84 32.18 -12.91
C LEU A 216 -9.12 33.07 -14.12
N ALA A 217 -9.32 32.48 -15.31
CA ALA A 217 -9.63 33.21 -16.54
C ALA A 217 -10.96 34.00 -16.44
N ARG A 218 -11.87 33.59 -15.56
CA ARG A 218 -13.15 34.27 -15.32
C ARG A 218 -13.08 35.38 -14.27
N ARG A 219 -11.93 35.57 -13.61
CA ARG A 219 -11.74 36.56 -12.54
C ARG A 219 -11.07 37.85 -13.01
N PRO A 220 -11.26 38.98 -12.31
CA PRO A 220 -10.57 40.24 -12.61
C PRO A 220 -9.05 40.11 -12.54
N GLN A 221 -8.33 40.82 -13.42
CA GLN A 221 -6.88 40.71 -13.58
C GLN A 221 -6.08 40.97 -12.29
N ILE A 222 -6.55 41.90 -11.45
CA ILE A 222 -5.95 42.27 -10.16
C ILE A 222 -5.89 41.07 -9.19
N GLN A 223 -6.86 40.15 -9.24
CA GLN A 223 -6.91 38.98 -8.36
C GLN A 223 -6.09 37.79 -8.90
N ARG A 224 -5.70 37.79 -10.18
CA ARG A 224 -5.04 36.65 -10.82
C ARG A 224 -3.60 36.46 -10.34
N GLY A 225 -2.85 37.54 -10.15
CA GLY A 225 -1.44 37.51 -9.75
C GLY A 225 -1.20 36.77 -8.43
N PRO A 226 -1.85 37.18 -7.32
CA PRO A 226 -1.70 36.53 -6.02
C PRO A 226 -2.10 35.05 -6.02
N ILE A 227 -3.15 34.68 -6.76
CA ILE A 227 -3.62 33.30 -6.86
C ILE A 227 -2.66 32.44 -7.69
N LYS A 228 -2.11 32.97 -8.79
CA LYS A 228 -1.07 32.27 -9.57
C LYS A 228 0.18 32.01 -8.73
N ALA A 229 0.61 33.00 -7.94
CA ALA A 229 1.72 32.85 -6.99
C ALA A 229 1.39 31.81 -5.89
N ALA A 230 0.14 31.75 -5.41
CA ALA A 230 -0.27 30.68 -4.50
C ALA A 230 -0.21 29.30 -5.16
N ALA A 231 -0.73 29.17 -6.39
CA ALA A 231 -0.75 27.91 -7.13
C ALA A 231 0.66 27.35 -7.40
N SER A 232 1.69 28.20 -7.58
CA SER A 232 3.06 27.76 -7.82
C SER A 232 3.73 27.06 -6.63
N HIS A 233 3.12 27.10 -5.44
CA HIS A 233 3.60 26.34 -4.28
C HIS A 233 3.25 24.84 -4.38
N TYR A 234 2.43 24.44 -5.34
CA TYR A 234 1.90 23.09 -5.47
C TYR A 234 2.32 22.43 -6.78
N PRO A 235 2.60 21.12 -6.78
CA PRO A 235 2.76 20.36 -8.02
C PRO A 235 1.53 20.50 -8.91
N ARG A 236 1.77 20.66 -10.21
CA ARG A 236 0.71 20.78 -11.20
C ARG A 236 0.41 19.43 -11.85
N ARG A 237 -0.87 19.14 -12.04
CA ARG A 237 -1.38 17.98 -12.78
C ARG A 237 -2.18 18.49 -13.97
N ILE A 238 -1.78 18.12 -15.18
CA ILE A 238 -2.38 18.63 -16.41
C ILE A 238 -3.12 17.48 -17.07
N ALA A 239 -4.42 17.64 -17.27
CA ALA A 239 -5.20 16.69 -18.05
C ALA A 239 -4.86 16.81 -19.54
N VAL A 240 -4.86 15.68 -20.26
CA VAL A 240 -4.85 15.68 -21.72
C VAL A 240 -6.17 16.31 -22.21
N ALA A 241 -6.09 17.35 -23.05
CA ALA A 241 -7.23 18.20 -23.42
C ALA A 241 -8.45 17.38 -23.90
N ASN A 242 -8.24 16.48 -24.86
CA ASN A 242 -9.30 15.64 -25.42
C ASN A 242 -10.00 14.79 -24.35
N ARG A 243 -9.24 14.19 -23.42
CA ARG A 243 -9.78 13.35 -22.34
C ARG A 243 -10.65 14.15 -21.37
N ALA A 244 -10.25 15.38 -21.05
CA ALA A 244 -11.03 16.26 -20.19
C ALA A 244 -12.32 16.74 -20.88
N GLU A 245 -12.26 17.05 -22.17
CA GLU A 245 -13.42 17.43 -22.99
C GLU A 245 -14.44 16.29 -23.10
N ASP A 246 -13.99 15.07 -23.39
CA ASP A 246 -14.85 13.89 -23.46
C ASP A 246 -15.56 13.62 -22.14
N LEU A 247 -14.81 13.69 -21.02
CA LEU A 247 -15.36 13.48 -19.69
C LEU A 247 -16.35 14.60 -19.31
N PHE A 248 -16.05 15.84 -19.66
CA PHE A 248 -16.97 16.96 -19.49
C PHE A 248 -18.26 16.77 -20.30
N ALA A 249 -18.18 16.31 -21.54
CA ALA A 249 -19.34 16.02 -22.37
C ALA A 249 -20.22 14.89 -21.79
N GLN A 250 -19.62 13.87 -21.18
CA GLN A 250 -20.35 12.82 -20.44
C GLN A 250 -21.03 13.38 -19.19
N LEU A 251 -20.33 14.22 -18.42
CA LEU A 251 -20.86 14.87 -17.23
C LEU A 251 -22.07 15.78 -17.52
N ILE A 252 -22.01 16.54 -18.62
CA ILE A 252 -23.14 17.37 -19.07
C ILE A 252 -24.33 16.48 -19.41
N ARG A 253 -24.14 15.43 -20.22
CA ARG A 253 -25.20 14.49 -20.60
C ARG A 253 -25.87 13.85 -19.39
N ALA A 254 -25.07 13.38 -18.42
CA ALA A 254 -25.57 12.83 -17.17
C ALA A 254 -26.32 13.85 -16.31
N SER A 255 -25.90 15.11 -16.33
CA SER A 255 -26.54 16.19 -15.56
C SER A 255 -27.85 16.69 -16.16
N THR A 256 -28.03 16.58 -17.49
CA THR A 256 -29.21 17.09 -18.21
C THR A 256 -30.33 16.07 -18.37
N ALA A 257 -30.14 14.83 -17.91
CA ALA A 257 -31.14 13.76 -18.00
C ALA A 257 -32.43 14.03 -17.18
N GLY A 258 -32.48 15.09 -16.37
CA GLY A 258 -33.64 15.49 -15.56
C GLY A 258 -34.22 16.88 -15.88
N GLU A 259 -34.14 17.34 -17.12
CA GLU A 259 -34.77 18.58 -17.64
C GLU A 259 -34.39 19.93 -16.95
N GLN A 260 -33.35 19.98 -16.11
CA GLN A 260 -32.84 21.24 -15.54
C GLN A 260 -31.73 21.88 -16.38
N GLN A 261 -31.87 23.19 -16.65
CA GLN A 261 -30.84 24.00 -17.32
C GLN A 261 -29.66 24.26 -16.38
N LEU A 262 -28.44 23.91 -16.81
CA LEU A 262 -27.22 24.13 -16.02
C LEU A 262 -26.75 25.58 -16.07
N SER A 263 -26.52 26.19 -14.91
CA SER A 263 -25.94 27.53 -14.82
C SER A 263 -24.46 27.57 -15.26
N ALA A 264 -23.91 28.77 -15.47
CA ALA A 264 -22.50 28.95 -15.78
C ALA A 264 -21.55 28.46 -14.66
N GLN A 265 -22.03 28.53 -13.41
CA GLN A 265 -21.33 27.99 -12.24
C GLN A 265 -21.37 26.46 -12.24
N ASP A 266 -22.53 25.86 -12.50
CA ASP A 266 -22.66 24.40 -12.58
C ASP A 266 -21.74 23.82 -13.67
N LYS A 267 -21.65 24.48 -14.84
CA LYS A 267 -20.69 24.11 -15.89
C LYS A 267 -19.23 24.27 -15.44
N GLY A 268 -18.93 25.26 -14.60
CA GLY A 268 -17.61 25.43 -13.99
C GLY A 268 -17.25 24.25 -13.09
N ASP A 269 -18.17 23.86 -12.21
CA ASP A 269 -17.98 22.75 -11.28
C ASP A 269 -17.74 21.41 -12.01
N LEU A 270 -18.49 21.16 -13.09
CA LEU A 270 -18.31 19.98 -13.93
C LEU A 270 -16.94 19.96 -14.64
N TRP A 271 -16.44 21.13 -15.05
CA TRP A 271 -15.08 21.25 -15.59
C TRP A 271 -14.01 20.94 -14.54
N GLN A 272 -14.22 21.39 -13.28
CA GLN A 272 -13.30 21.05 -12.19
C GLN A 272 -13.21 19.53 -11.97
N ILE A 273 -14.35 18.83 -11.98
CA ILE A 273 -14.39 17.36 -11.88
C ILE A 273 -13.69 16.73 -13.09
N ALA A 274 -14.02 17.16 -14.31
CA ALA A 274 -13.49 16.57 -15.54
C ALA A 274 -11.97 16.69 -15.62
N GLU A 275 -11.42 17.87 -15.37
CA GLU A 275 -9.96 18.11 -15.44
C GLU A 275 -9.21 17.43 -14.30
N ALA A 276 -9.78 17.39 -13.09
CA ALA A 276 -9.16 16.66 -11.98
C ALA A 276 -9.10 15.15 -12.25
N ALA A 277 -10.22 14.54 -12.62
CA ALA A 277 -10.28 13.11 -12.92
C ALA A 277 -9.43 12.73 -14.15
N ALA A 278 -9.45 13.55 -15.21
CA ALA A 278 -8.65 13.32 -16.41
C ALA A 278 -7.13 13.52 -16.19
N SER A 279 -6.73 14.25 -15.15
CA SER A 279 -5.33 14.42 -14.76
C SER A 279 -4.78 13.27 -13.90
N GLY A 280 -5.59 12.23 -13.65
CA GLY A 280 -5.18 11.06 -12.87
C GLY A 280 -5.20 11.26 -11.35
N VAL A 281 -5.75 12.37 -10.88
CA VAL A 281 -5.90 12.64 -9.43
C VAL A 281 -7.15 11.94 -8.92
N GLY A 282 -7.04 11.20 -7.81
CA GLY A 282 -8.15 10.43 -7.24
C GLY A 282 -9.16 11.25 -6.43
N VAL A 283 -8.78 12.44 -5.94
CA VAL A 283 -9.62 13.26 -5.05
C VAL A 283 -9.62 14.73 -5.48
N LEU A 284 -10.80 15.35 -5.56
CA LEU A 284 -10.98 16.80 -5.59
C LEU A 284 -11.50 17.30 -4.24
N LEU A 285 -10.80 18.28 -3.67
CA LEU A 285 -11.16 18.92 -2.42
C LEU A 285 -12.00 20.17 -2.69
N THR A 286 -13.20 20.22 -2.10
CA THR A 286 -14.07 21.39 -2.16
C THR A 286 -14.90 21.53 -0.89
N TRP A 287 -15.21 22.78 -0.51
CA TRP A 287 -16.19 23.07 0.53
C TRP A 287 -17.63 23.15 -0.01
N ASP A 288 -17.83 23.10 -1.33
CA ASP A 288 -19.15 23.22 -1.95
C ASP A 288 -20.00 21.95 -1.73
N ASN A 289 -21.03 22.07 -0.89
CA ASN A 289 -21.95 20.97 -0.59
C ASN A 289 -22.85 20.61 -1.78
N LYS A 290 -23.20 21.58 -2.63
CA LYS A 290 -24.02 21.35 -3.82
C LYS A 290 -23.24 20.51 -4.82
N LEU A 291 -21.96 20.83 -5.03
CA LEU A 291 -21.07 20.06 -5.88
C LEU A 291 -20.89 18.62 -5.36
N ARG A 292 -20.62 18.45 -4.06
CA ARG A 292 -20.48 17.09 -3.46
C ARG A 292 -21.75 16.25 -3.60
N ARG A 293 -22.93 16.83 -3.37
CA ARG A 293 -24.22 16.13 -3.55
C ARG A 293 -24.47 15.76 -5.01
N ARG A 294 -24.22 16.68 -5.93
CA ARG A 294 -24.35 16.41 -7.38
C ARG A 294 -23.40 15.30 -7.82
N PHE A 295 -22.17 15.30 -7.30
CA PHE A 295 -21.18 14.30 -7.64
C PHE A 295 -21.64 12.87 -7.33
N VAL A 296 -22.39 12.64 -6.25
CA VAL A 296 -22.92 11.30 -5.91
C VAL A 296 -23.77 10.71 -7.04
N GLU A 297 -24.60 11.53 -7.69
CA GLU A 297 -25.41 11.05 -8.83
C GLU A 297 -24.58 10.92 -10.12
N LEU A 298 -23.64 11.84 -10.35
CA LEU A 298 -22.73 11.76 -11.50
C LEU A 298 -21.82 10.54 -11.46
N GLN A 299 -21.38 10.15 -10.25
CA GLN A 299 -20.54 9.00 -10.03
C GLN A 299 -21.23 7.69 -10.43
N LYS A 300 -22.57 7.60 -10.27
CA LYS A 300 -23.37 6.45 -10.71
C LYS A 300 -23.54 6.43 -12.23
N ALA A 301 -23.67 7.60 -12.84
CA ALA A 301 -23.98 7.74 -14.27
C ALA A 301 -22.75 7.70 -15.19
N VAL A 302 -21.58 8.09 -14.68
CA VAL A 302 -20.34 8.21 -15.48
C VAL A 302 -19.31 7.20 -14.99
N PRO A 303 -19.10 6.09 -15.72
CA PRO A 303 -18.20 5.00 -15.29
C PRO A 303 -16.79 5.47 -14.95
N ALA A 304 -16.26 6.45 -15.69
CA ALA A 304 -14.93 7.02 -15.46
C ALA A 304 -14.75 7.68 -14.08
N LEU A 305 -15.84 8.00 -13.36
CA LEU A 305 -15.81 8.66 -12.04
C LEU A 305 -15.99 7.73 -10.83
N SER A 306 -16.34 6.45 -11.01
CA SER A 306 -16.54 5.52 -9.89
C SER A 306 -15.39 5.43 -8.86
N SER A 307 -14.13 5.67 -9.23
CA SER A 307 -12.97 5.71 -8.31
C SER A 307 -12.52 7.13 -7.93
N PHE A 308 -13.16 8.14 -8.49
CA PHE A 308 -12.88 9.54 -8.17
C PHE A 308 -13.74 9.97 -6.99
N HIS A 309 -13.21 10.83 -6.12
CA HIS A 309 -13.95 11.33 -4.98
C HIS A 309 -13.94 12.85 -4.94
N VAL A 310 -15.10 13.45 -4.66
CA VAL A 310 -15.21 14.87 -4.34
C VAL A 310 -15.51 15.00 -2.85
N LEU A 311 -14.52 15.45 -2.09
CA LEU A 311 -14.55 15.45 -0.62
C LEU A 311 -14.30 16.86 -0.07
N ASP A 312 -14.69 17.09 1.16
CA ASP A 312 -14.21 18.25 1.90
C ASP A 312 -12.94 17.93 2.70
N PRO A 313 -12.17 18.96 3.10
CA PRO A 313 -10.93 18.80 3.85
C PRO A 313 -11.04 17.99 5.16
N ASP A 314 -12.16 18.05 5.88
CA ASP A 314 -12.31 17.29 7.13
C ASP A 314 -12.51 15.80 6.83
N HIS A 315 -13.31 15.49 5.80
CA HIS A 315 -13.54 14.12 5.36
C HIS A 315 -12.28 13.45 4.81
N VAL A 316 -11.48 14.16 4.00
CA VAL A 316 -10.25 13.57 3.44
C VAL A 316 -9.23 13.24 4.53
N VAL A 317 -9.07 14.11 5.54
CA VAL A 317 -8.11 13.89 6.63
C VAL A 317 -8.57 12.77 7.55
N THR A 318 -9.88 12.64 7.77
CA THR A 318 -10.46 11.56 8.57
C THR A 318 -10.25 10.20 7.90
N HIS A 319 -10.56 10.09 6.60
CA HIS A 319 -10.54 8.82 5.87
C HIS A 319 -9.25 8.61 5.06
N LEU A 320 -8.18 9.31 5.40
CA LEU A 320 -6.97 9.37 4.57
C LEU A 320 -6.39 7.98 4.33
N ASP A 321 -6.28 7.15 5.37
CA ASP A 321 -5.70 5.81 5.25
C ASP A 321 -6.56 4.88 4.38
N LYS A 322 -7.88 4.99 4.51
CA LYS A 322 -8.84 4.25 3.67
C LYS A 322 -8.75 4.69 2.21
N LEU A 323 -8.67 6.01 1.96
CA LEU A 323 -8.58 6.58 0.62
C LEU A 323 -7.24 6.27 -0.05
N ALA A 324 -6.14 6.36 0.70
CA ALA A 324 -4.81 5.97 0.24
C ALA A 324 -4.77 4.48 -0.11
N GLN A 325 -5.32 3.60 0.74
CA GLN A 325 -5.40 2.17 0.44
C GLN A 325 -6.30 1.86 -0.77
N ALA A 326 -7.46 2.51 -0.87
CA ALA A 326 -8.36 2.37 -2.02
C ALA A 326 -7.79 2.96 -3.32
N SER A 327 -6.90 3.95 -3.22
CA SER A 327 -6.19 4.53 -4.37
C SER A 327 -4.98 3.68 -4.78
N ALA A 328 -4.23 3.16 -3.80
CA ALA A 328 -3.05 2.31 -4.03
C ALA A 328 -3.42 0.89 -4.45
N TYR A 329 -4.64 0.46 -4.11
CA TYR A 329 -5.19 -0.83 -4.47
C TYR A 329 -6.63 -0.65 -4.95
N GLN A 330 -6.77 -0.54 -6.27
CA GLN A 330 -8.04 -0.26 -6.91
C GLN A 330 -8.38 -1.37 -7.93
N PRO A 331 -8.87 -2.54 -7.48
CA PRO A 331 -9.17 -3.64 -8.38
C PRO A 331 -10.51 -3.48 -9.10
N ALA A 332 -11.46 -2.74 -8.52
CA ALA A 332 -12.88 -2.74 -8.88
C ALA A 332 -13.24 -2.28 -10.31
N ARG A 333 -12.27 -1.90 -11.15
CA ARG A 333 -12.46 -1.60 -12.58
C ARG A 333 -11.79 -2.59 -13.53
N LEU A 334 -11.15 -3.61 -13.00
CA LEU A 334 -10.59 -4.72 -13.76
C LEU A 334 -11.66 -5.71 -14.25
N GLN A 335 -12.92 -5.47 -13.85
CA GLN A 335 -14.09 -6.30 -14.14
C GLN A 335 -14.27 -6.67 -15.63
N ASN A 336 -13.60 -5.98 -16.56
CA ASN A 336 -13.65 -6.27 -18.01
C ASN A 336 -12.30 -6.43 -18.72
N SER A 337 -11.14 -6.39 -18.03
CA SER A 337 -9.85 -6.45 -18.71
C SER A 337 -9.02 -7.65 -18.27
N ALA A 338 -9.16 -8.76 -19.00
CA ALA A 338 -8.01 -9.64 -19.18
C ALA A 338 -6.87 -8.78 -19.75
N TYR A 339 -5.79 -8.61 -18.98
CA TYR A 339 -4.60 -7.95 -19.50
C TYR A 339 -3.84 -8.92 -20.37
N ASP A 340 -3.66 -8.56 -21.63
CA ASP A 340 -2.85 -9.34 -22.54
C ASP A 340 -1.41 -8.84 -22.45
N GLN A 341 -0.52 -9.79 -22.14
CA GLN A 341 0.90 -9.63 -22.39
C GLN A 341 1.17 -9.95 -23.85
N VAL A 342 1.56 -8.95 -24.63
CA VAL A 342 1.79 -9.09 -26.06
C VAL A 342 3.24 -8.79 -26.39
N ARG A 343 3.88 -9.67 -27.16
CA ARG A 343 5.24 -9.44 -27.65
C ARG A 343 5.19 -8.34 -28.71
N ALA A 344 5.94 -7.27 -28.49
CA ALA A 344 6.01 -6.15 -29.42
C ALA A 344 6.73 -6.56 -30.71
N SER A 345 6.08 -6.34 -31.84
CA SER A 345 6.65 -6.57 -33.17
C SER A 345 7.44 -5.34 -33.67
N ALA A 346 7.99 -5.41 -34.89
CA ALA A 346 8.62 -4.24 -35.51
C ALA A 346 7.62 -3.10 -35.73
N ASP A 347 6.35 -3.43 -35.99
CA ASP A 347 5.30 -2.45 -36.23
C ASP A 347 4.88 -1.73 -34.94
N ASP A 348 5.19 -2.27 -33.76
CA ASP A 348 4.84 -1.70 -32.46
C ASP A 348 5.87 -0.70 -31.91
N GLU A 349 6.93 -0.37 -32.67
CA GLU A 349 7.98 0.57 -32.20
C GLU A 349 7.39 1.94 -31.82
N HIS A 350 6.42 2.44 -32.60
CA HIS A 350 5.71 3.68 -32.29
C HIS A 350 4.97 3.65 -30.94
N ARG A 351 4.41 2.49 -30.55
CA ARG A 351 3.72 2.32 -29.27
C ARG A 351 4.71 2.26 -28.11
N LEU A 352 5.86 1.62 -28.30
CA LEU A 352 6.92 1.61 -27.29
C LEU A 352 7.48 3.02 -27.03
N LEU A 353 7.52 3.87 -28.06
CA LEU A 353 7.93 5.27 -27.94
C LEU A 353 6.95 6.14 -27.16
N GLU A 354 5.68 5.72 -26.98
CA GLU A 354 4.72 6.42 -26.13
C GLU A 354 5.11 6.37 -24.64
N PHE A 355 5.96 5.42 -24.25
CA PHE A 355 6.48 5.26 -22.88
C PHE A 355 7.67 6.19 -22.54
N LEU A 356 7.89 7.24 -23.34
CA LEU A 356 8.92 8.25 -23.10
C LEU A 356 8.77 8.92 -21.73
N SER A 357 9.81 8.82 -20.91
CA SER A 357 9.82 9.35 -19.54
C SER A 357 10.19 10.83 -19.50
N LYS A 358 9.21 11.69 -19.79
CA LYS A 358 9.37 13.15 -19.69
C LYS A 358 9.75 13.63 -18.27
N ALA A 359 9.33 12.89 -17.24
CA ALA A 359 9.58 13.24 -15.84
C ALA A 359 11.05 13.11 -15.44
N THR A 360 11.79 12.20 -16.08
CA THR A 360 13.21 11.94 -15.79
C THR A 360 14.15 12.65 -16.77
N GLY A 361 13.60 13.43 -17.71
CA GLY A 361 14.37 14.15 -18.72
C GLY A 361 14.79 13.31 -19.94
N GLU A 362 14.29 12.07 -20.08
CA GLU A 362 14.58 11.21 -21.22
C GLU A 362 14.17 11.88 -22.54
N THR A 363 15.09 11.90 -23.49
CA THR A 363 14.84 12.41 -24.85
C THR A 363 14.31 11.29 -25.75
N TYR A 364 13.56 11.68 -26.78
CA TYR A 364 13.06 10.74 -27.78
C TYR A 364 14.20 9.96 -28.48
N GLY A 365 15.36 10.60 -28.68
CA GLY A 365 16.54 9.97 -29.27
C GLY A 365 17.08 8.84 -28.40
N GLU A 366 17.23 9.08 -27.09
CA GLU A 366 17.73 8.08 -26.14
C GLU A 366 16.83 6.84 -26.07
N LEU A 367 15.51 7.01 -25.95
CA LEU A 367 14.58 5.88 -25.92
C LEU A 367 14.60 5.11 -27.24
N ARG A 368 14.61 5.81 -28.38
CA ARG A 368 14.68 5.17 -29.69
C ARG A 368 15.97 4.35 -29.86
N ASP A 369 17.11 4.89 -29.42
CA ASP A 369 18.40 4.20 -29.51
C ASP A 369 18.45 2.98 -28.58
N LEU A 370 17.84 3.06 -27.39
CA LEU A 370 17.61 1.92 -26.50
C LEU A 370 16.76 0.83 -27.20
N LEU A 371 15.61 1.18 -27.76
CA LEU A 371 14.72 0.23 -28.44
C LEU A 371 15.38 -0.45 -29.65
N ARG A 372 16.19 0.29 -30.41
CA ARG A 372 16.98 -0.23 -31.53
C ARG A 372 18.10 -1.15 -31.07
N ARG A 373 18.78 -0.82 -29.96
CA ARG A 373 19.77 -1.71 -29.35
C ARG A 373 19.12 -3.03 -28.93
N LEU A 374 18.01 -2.98 -28.20
CA LEU A 374 17.26 -4.16 -27.77
C LEU A 374 16.80 -5.01 -28.96
N ALA A 375 16.39 -4.38 -30.07
CA ALA A 375 16.04 -5.09 -31.30
C ALA A 375 17.25 -5.83 -31.92
N ARG A 376 18.41 -5.16 -32.01
CA ARG A 376 19.66 -5.76 -32.54
C ARG A 376 20.15 -6.93 -31.69
N GLU A 377 20.02 -6.80 -30.37
CA GLU A 377 20.35 -7.85 -29.39
C GLU A 377 19.26 -8.93 -29.29
N GLN A 378 18.18 -8.80 -30.06
CA GLN A 378 17.03 -9.72 -30.07
C GLN A 378 16.37 -9.90 -28.70
N VAL A 379 16.49 -8.90 -27.83
CA VAL A 379 15.86 -8.90 -26.52
C VAL A 379 14.34 -8.77 -26.69
N PRO A 380 13.54 -9.71 -26.16
CA PRO A 380 12.09 -9.63 -26.22
C PRO A 380 11.58 -8.37 -25.51
N ARG A 381 10.70 -7.65 -26.22
CA ARG A 381 9.99 -6.47 -25.69
C ARG A 381 8.51 -6.84 -25.58
N TRP A 382 7.91 -6.47 -24.48
CA TRP A 382 6.54 -6.84 -24.12
C TRP A 382 5.73 -5.58 -23.84
N LEU A 383 4.49 -5.59 -24.31
CA LEU A 383 3.46 -4.60 -24.01
C LEU A 383 2.41 -5.27 -23.13
N ILE A 384 1.92 -4.54 -22.13
CA ILE A 384 0.74 -4.90 -21.36
C ILE A 384 -0.39 -3.98 -21.81
N ARG A 385 -1.50 -4.56 -22.25
CA ARG A 385 -2.69 -3.83 -22.70
C ARG A 385 -3.96 -4.45 -22.13
N THR A 386 -5.04 -3.67 -22.06
CA THR A 386 -6.38 -4.24 -21.86
C THR A 386 -7.00 -4.60 -23.21
N ALA A 387 -8.13 -5.30 -23.20
CA ALA A 387 -8.90 -5.59 -24.41
C ALA A 387 -9.37 -4.31 -25.15
N ASP A 388 -9.62 -3.22 -24.41
CA ASP A 388 -10.29 -2.01 -24.93
C ASP A 388 -9.41 -0.75 -24.96
N GLU A 389 -8.18 -0.77 -24.40
CA GLU A 389 -7.31 0.41 -24.25
C GLU A 389 -5.90 0.23 -24.86
N PRO A 390 -5.22 1.33 -25.22
CA PRO A 390 -3.79 1.31 -25.59
C PRO A 390 -2.91 0.69 -24.49
N ALA A 391 -1.70 0.27 -24.87
CA ALA A 391 -0.76 -0.33 -23.94
C ALA A 391 -0.49 0.59 -22.74
N ILE A 392 -0.56 0.05 -21.54
CA ILE A 392 -0.45 0.79 -20.26
C ILE A 392 0.90 0.58 -19.58
N ALA A 393 1.61 -0.47 -19.96
CA ALA A 393 2.97 -0.72 -19.52
C ALA A 393 3.80 -1.44 -20.60
N CYS A 394 5.11 -1.32 -20.50
CA CYS A 394 6.04 -2.06 -21.33
C CYS A 394 7.26 -2.51 -20.52
N TYR A 395 7.86 -3.62 -20.93
CA TYR A 395 9.15 -4.03 -20.39
C TYR A 395 9.93 -4.84 -21.41
N ALA A 396 11.24 -4.93 -21.22
CA ALA A 396 12.12 -5.83 -21.96
C ALA A 396 12.95 -6.60 -20.94
N ALA A 397 13.06 -7.91 -21.13
CA ALA A 397 13.84 -8.76 -20.24
C ALA A 397 14.52 -9.89 -21.03
N HIS A 398 15.73 -10.25 -20.63
CA HIS A 398 16.46 -11.40 -21.15
C HIS A 398 17.33 -12.05 -20.07
N LEU A 399 17.58 -13.34 -20.23
CA LEU A 399 18.46 -14.10 -19.37
C LEU A 399 19.92 -13.89 -19.80
N ASP A 400 20.77 -13.55 -18.84
CA ASP A 400 22.22 -13.44 -18.95
C ASP A 400 22.86 -14.29 -17.84
N GLY A 401 23.17 -15.55 -18.18
CA GLY A 401 23.63 -16.54 -17.20
C GLY A 401 22.56 -16.79 -16.12
N GLN A 402 22.84 -16.37 -14.88
CA GLN A 402 21.91 -16.48 -13.74
C GLN A 402 21.15 -15.18 -13.44
N ILE A 403 21.27 -14.17 -14.31
CA ILE A 403 20.71 -12.83 -14.11
C ILE A 403 19.63 -12.56 -15.15
N LEU A 404 18.42 -12.24 -14.72
CA LEU A 404 17.39 -11.67 -15.58
C LEU A 404 17.62 -10.16 -15.70
N ARG A 405 18.17 -9.74 -16.84
CA ARG A 405 18.42 -8.33 -17.13
C ARG A 405 17.14 -7.68 -17.63
N VAL A 406 16.74 -6.57 -17.00
CA VAL A 406 15.55 -5.78 -17.33
C VAL A 406 15.98 -4.37 -17.74
N PRO A 407 16.45 -4.18 -18.99
CA PRO A 407 16.94 -2.88 -19.47
C PRO A 407 15.84 -1.86 -19.80
N LEU A 408 14.57 -2.29 -19.82
CA LEU A 408 13.40 -1.43 -20.04
C LEU A 408 12.26 -1.90 -19.15
N MET A 409 11.68 -1.00 -18.36
CA MET A 409 10.46 -1.24 -17.58
C MET A 409 9.74 0.09 -17.33
N ARG A 410 8.58 0.29 -17.96
CA ARG A 410 7.84 1.56 -17.93
C ARG A 410 6.35 1.36 -17.78
N THR A 411 5.70 2.36 -17.17
CA THR A 411 4.24 2.48 -17.06
C THR A 411 3.83 3.87 -17.51
N ILE A 412 2.72 4.00 -18.24
CA ILE A 412 2.10 5.30 -18.51
C ILE A 412 1.25 5.71 -17.30
N GLY A 413 1.07 7.02 -17.11
CA GLY A 413 0.18 7.59 -16.09
C GLY A 413 -1.26 7.13 -16.31
N HIS A 414 -1.64 6.10 -15.58
CA HIS A 414 -2.94 5.44 -15.62
C HIS A 414 -3.50 5.35 -14.20
N GLN A 415 -4.83 5.29 -14.05
CA GLN A 415 -5.45 5.20 -12.72
C GLN A 415 -5.05 3.93 -11.96
N LEU A 416 -4.57 2.91 -12.68
CA LEU A 416 -4.14 1.61 -12.15
C LEU A 416 -2.61 1.42 -12.14
N SER A 417 -1.81 2.47 -12.39
CA SER A 417 -0.36 2.33 -12.56
C SER A 417 0.33 1.65 -11.37
N GLU A 418 -0.15 1.86 -10.14
CA GLU A 418 0.46 1.22 -8.95
C GLU A 418 0.21 -0.29 -8.90
N THR A 419 -1.02 -0.72 -9.20
CA THR A 419 -1.36 -2.14 -9.32
C THR A 419 -0.56 -2.80 -10.44
N ILE A 420 -0.48 -2.15 -11.61
CA ILE A 420 0.26 -2.66 -12.77
C ILE A 420 1.76 -2.75 -12.47
N ALA A 421 2.32 -1.74 -11.79
CA ALA A 421 3.71 -1.74 -11.38
C ALA A 421 4.02 -2.94 -10.48
N ARG A 422 3.22 -3.18 -9.43
CA ARG A 422 3.40 -4.34 -8.55
C ARG A 422 3.26 -5.67 -9.31
N GLN A 423 2.30 -5.75 -10.21
CA GLN A 423 2.09 -6.95 -11.03
C GLN A 423 3.26 -7.22 -11.98
N LEU A 424 3.87 -6.18 -12.55
CA LEU A 424 5.08 -6.29 -13.35
C LEU A 424 6.25 -6.85 -12.54
N LEU A 425 6.45 -6.35 -11.31
CA LEU A 425 7.52 -6.84 -10.44
C LEU A 425 7.32 -8.32 -10.09
N TRP A 426 6.07 -8.71 -9.78
CA TRP A 426 5.72 -10.11 -9.56
C TRP A 426 5.93 -10.99 -10.81
N LEU A 427 5.51 -10.49 -11.98
CA LEU A 427 5.74 -11.15 -13.27
C LEU A 427 7.23 -11.39 -13.51
N LEU A 428 8.09 -10.39 -13.24
CA LEU A 428 9.53 -10.52 -13.39
C LEU A 428 10.12 -11.58 -12.43
N ARG A 429 9.64 -11.67 -11.19
CA ARG A 429 10.05 -12.75 -10.25
C ARG A 429 9.67 -14.13 -10.76
N ARG A 430 8.46 -14.28 -11.30
CA ARG A 430 8.02 -15.55 -11.91
C ARG A 430 8.84 -15.90 -13.15
N VAL A 431 9.04 -14.96 -14.05
CA VAL A 431 9.86 -15.16 -15.26
C VAL A 431 11.29 -15.53 -14.89
N ALA A 432 11.87 -14.88 -13.86
CA ALA A 432 13.20 -15.22 -13.36
C ALA A 432 13.23 -16.67 -12.87
N LEU A 433 12.29 -17.08 -12.02
CA LEU A 433 12.21 -18.45 -11.52
C LEU A 433 12.02 -19.48 -12.66
N GLU A 434 11.09 -19.22 -13.58
CA GLU A 434 10.78 -20.09 -14.73
C GLU A 434 11.97 -20.24 -15.69
N GLN A 435 12.81 -19.21 -15.83
CA GLN A 435 14.01 -19.22 -16.67
C GLN A 435 15.29 -19.66 -15.93
N GLY A 436 15.21 -19.98 -14.63
CA GLY A 436 16.36 -20.36 -13.82
C GLY A 436 17.30 -19.19 -13.47
N ALA A 437 16.82 -17.95 -13.54
CA ALA A 437 17.55 -16.79 -13.04
C ALA A 437 17.38 -16.67 -11.52
N HIS A 438 18.46 -16.28 -10.85
CA HIS A 438 18.52 -16.09 -9.40
C HIS A 438 18.65 -14.63 -8.99
N VAL A 439 18.91 -13.73 -9.94
CA VAL A 439 18.98 -12.29 -9.73
C VAL A 439 18.16 -11.60 -10.81
N ILE A 440 17.37 -10.60 -10.42
CA ILE A 440 16.75 -9.65 -11.35
C ILE A 440 17.55 -8.36 -11.25
N ASP A 441 18.00 -7.85 -12.39
CA ASP A 441 18.72 -6.58 -12.49
C ASP A 441 17.93 -5.62 -13.37
N VAL A 442 17.27 -4.65 -12.74
CA VAL A 442 16.58 -3.56 -13.42
C VAL A 442 17.58 -2.42 -13.62
N SER A 443 18.07 -2.31 -14.86
CA SER A 443 19.09 -1.33 -15.26
C SER A 443 18.50 -0.15 -16.04
N ASP A 444 17.18 0.01 -16.02
CA ASP A 444 16.49 1.09 -16.70
C ASP A 444 16.68 2.41 -15.93
N ARG A 445 17.34 3.39 -16.56
CA ARG A 445 17.69 4.69 -15.96
C ARG A 445 16.50 5.63 -15.78
N HIS A 446 15.40 5.38 -16.47
CA HIS A 446 14.27 6.32 -16.52
C HIS A 446 12.97 5.67 -16.01
N VAL A 447 13.11 4.70 -15.09
CA VAL A 447 12.01 4.11 -14.33
C VAL A 447 11.15 5.22 -13.72
N GLY A 448 9.85 5.22 -14.04
CA GLY A 448 8.93 6.26 -13.58
C GLY A 448 8.70 6.23 -12.06
N GLY A 449 8.19 7.34 -11.50
CA GLY A 449 7.99 7.47 -10.04
C GLY A 449 7.09 6.39 -9.42
N VAL A 450 6.04 5.95 -10.13
CA VAL A 450 5.16 4.86 -9.67
C VAL A 450 5.94 3.54 -9.55
N LEU A 451 6.72 3.17 -10.56
CA LEU A 451 7.54 1.96 -10.54
C LEU A 451 8.65 2.05 -9.50
N THR A 452 9.25 3.22 -9.31
CA THR A 452 10.27 3.44 -8.27
C THR A 452 9.70 3.19 -6.88
N ARG A 453 8.49 3.71 -6.58
CA ARG A 453 7.77 3.40 -5.33
C ARG A 453 7.45 1.92 -5.19
N ALA A 454 7.01 1.27 -6.27
CA ALA A 454 6.71 -0.15 -6.25
C ALA A 454 7.96 -0.99 -5.98
N LEU A 455 9.10 -0.69 -6.62
CA LEU A 455 10.39 -1.35 -6.41
C LEU A 455 10.85 -1.24 -4.95
N ALA A 456 10.80 -0.02 -4.40
CA ALA A 456 11.15 0.23 -2.99
C ALA A 456 10.24 -0.53 -2.01
N THR A 457 8.96 -0.72 -2.36
CA THR A 457 7.99 -1.44 -1.51
C THR A 457 8.09 -2.95 -1.67
N ASP A 458 8.45 -3.45 -2.86
CA ASP A 458 8.49 -4.89 -3.20
C ASP A 458 9.87 -5.53 -2.99
N THR A 459 10.61 -5.01 -1.99
CA THR A 459 11.91 -5.55 -1.57
C THR A 459 12.94 -5.66 -2.69
N PHE A 460 12.91 -4.76 -3.68
CA PHE A 460 14.05 -4.54 -4.56
C PHE A 460 15.05 -3.62 -3.86
N HIS A 461 16.33 -3.89 -4.07
CA HIS A 461 17.43 -3.21 -3.41
C HIS A 461 18.12 -2.31 -4.43
N HIS A 462 18.12 -1.02 -4.13
CA HIS A 462 18.81 -0.03 -4.94
C HIS A 462 20.32 -0.10 -4.65
N GLN A 463 21.13 -0.22 -5.70
CA GLN A 463 22.59 -0.13 -5.59
C GLN A 463 23.16 0.50 -6.86
N GLY A 464 23.83 1.64 -6.70
CA GLY A 464 24.34 2.40 -7.84
C GLY A 464 23.20 3.01 -8.66
N GLU A 465 23.12 2.70 -9.95
CA GLU A 465 22.03 3.13 -10.85
C GLU A 465 20.95 2.05 -11.05
N ASN A 466 21.10 0.88 -10.41
CA ASN A 466 20.29 -0.31 -10.70
C ASN A 466 19.48 -0.74 -9.49
N TRP A 467 18.41 -1.49 -9.76
CA TRP A 467 17.62 -2.19 -8.74
C TRP A 467 17.77 -3.69 -8.86
N TYR A 468 18.00 -4.34 -7.73
CA TYR A 468 18.23 -5.78 -7.65
C TYR A 468 17.15 -6.47 -6.83
N ALA A 469 16.69 -7.63 -7.30
CA ALA A 469 15.95 -8.58 -6.48
C ALA A 469 16.60 -9.96 -6.57
N TRP A 470 16.54 -10.73 -5.48
CA TRP A 470 17.06 -12.08 -5.43
C TRP A 470 15.91 -13.09 -5.49
N VAL A 471 16.08 -14.11 -6.32
CA VAL A 471 15.13 -15.19 -6.52
C VAL A 471 15.79 -16.49 -6.10
N LEU A 472 15.49 -16.94 -4.88
CA LEU A 472 16.26 -17.99 -4.23
C LEU A 472 15.39 -19.24 -3.99
N PRO A 473 15.39 -20.21 -4.92
CA PRO A 473 14.63 -21.46 -4.80
C PRO A 473 15.29 -22.41 -3.79
N ILE A 474 15.26 -22.04 -2.52
CA ILE A 474 15.85 -22.82 -1.42
C ILE A 474 14.87 -22.91 -0.26
N CYS A 475 14.63 -24.13 0.22
CA CYS A 475 14.00 -24.38 1.50
C CYS A 475 15.04 -24.97 2.46
N GLY A 476 15.53 -24.17 3.39
CA GLY A 476 16.68 -24.52 4.23
C GLY A 476 16.84 -23.64 5.46
N THR A 477 17.95 -23.80 6.15
CA THR A 477 18.27 -23.03 7.36
C THR A 477 18.66 -21.58 7.03
N GLY A 478 18.69 -20.72 8.04
CA GLY A 478 19.23 -19.37 7.92
C GLY A 478 20.65 -19.36 7.33
N GLN A 479 21.48 -20.33 7.72
CA GLN A 479 22.84 -20.47 7.19
C GLN A 479 22.83 -20.79 5.69
N ASP A 480 22.04 -21.78 5.25
CA ASP A 480 21.94 -22.17 3.83
C ASP A 480 21.50 -20.99 2.96
N ILE A 481 20.47 -20.28 3.40
CA ILE A 481 19.91 -19.11 2.69
C ILE A 481 20.91 -17.96 2.67
N SER A 482 21.60 -17.68 3.80
CA SER A 482 22.62 -16.62 3.86
C SER A 482 23.77 -16.87 2.91
N GLN A 483 24.26 -18.11 2.86
CA GLN A 483 25.37 -18.50 2.00
C GLN A 483 24.98 -18.31 0.53
N ALA A 484 23.84 -18.87 0.12
CA ALA A 484 23.40 -18.80 -1.26
C ALA A 484 23.08 -17.35 -1.70
N ALA A 485 22.42 -16.56 -0.83
CA ALA A 485 22.17 -15.14 -1.12
C ALA A 485 23.49 -14.34 -1.29
N ASN A 486 24.51 -14.64 -0.49
CA ASN A 486 25.83 -13.99 -0.59
C ASN A 486 26.64 -14.42 -1.82
N GLU A 487 26.43 -15.63 -2.33
CA GLU A 487 26.96 -16.06 -3.63
C GLU A 487 26.33 -15.24 -4.77
N LEU A 488 25.02 -15.06 -4.77
CA LEU A 488 24.32 -14.28 -5.79
C LEU A 488 24.67 -12.79 -5.74
N ARG A 489 24.81 -12.21 -4.55
CA ARG A 489 25.23 -10.81 -4.38
C ARG A 489 26.59 -10.54 -5.02
N ARG A 490 27.53 -11.49 -4.93
CA ARG A 490 28.84 -11.39 -5.59
C ARG A 490 28.74 -11.32 -7.12
N LEU A 491 27.74 -11.96 -7.74
CA LEU A 491 27.54 -11.91 -9.20
C LEU A 491 27.30 -10.50 -9.74
N VAL A 492 26.73 -9.62 -8.91
CA VAL A 492 26.42 -8.22 -9.26
C VAL A 492 27.29 -7.22 -8.51
N ASN A 493 28.39 -7.67 -7.89
CA ASN A 493 29.25 -6.85 -7.03
C ASN A 493 28.47 -6.13 -5.91
N ALA A 494 27.40 -6.76 -5.41
CA ALA A 494 26.70 -6.32 -4.23
C ALA A 494 27.48 -6.71 -2.97
N GLY A 495 27.45 -5.82 -1.97
CA GLY A 495 27.99 -6.13 -0.65
C GLY A 495 27.32 -7.36 -0.03
N PRO A 496 27.99 -8.06 0.90
CA PRO A 496 27.41 -9.21 1.56
C PRO A 496 26.13 -8.81 2.30
N GLY A 497 25.12 -9.66 2.19
CA GLY A 497 23.92 -9.59 3.03
C GLY A 497 24.24 -10.10 4.44
N PRO A 498 23.33 -9.84 5.39
CA PRO A 498 23.53 -10.26 6.77
C PRO A 498 23.44 -11.78 6.93
N LEU A 499 24.12 -12.26 7.97
CA LEU A 499 24.03 -13.64 8.40
C LEU A 499 22.72 -13.86 9.17
N LEU A 500 21.91 -14.78 8.66
CA LEU A 500 20.66 -15.19 9.30
C LEU A 500 20.96 -16.20 10.40
N ARG A 501 20.51 -15.88 11.61
CA ARG A 501 20.61 -16.79 12.76
C ARG A 501 19.37 -17.69 12.84
N PRO A 502 19.46 -18.86 13.49
CA PRO A 502 18.29 -19.63 13.86
C PRO A 502 17.33 -18.83 14.75
N GLU A 503 16.08 -19.29 14.84
CA GLU A 503 15.01 -18.73 15.67
C GLU A 503 14.64 -17.28 15.36
N LEU A 504 14.85 -16.84 14.11
CA LEU A 504 14.38 -15.54 13.66
C LEU A 504 12.91 -15.33 14.02
N PRO A 505 12.55 -14.17 14.62
CA PRO A 505 11.17 -13.84 14.94
C PRO A 505 10.27 -13.97 13.70
N PRO A 506 8.99 -14.36 13.85
CA PRO A 506 8.10 -14.63 12.72
C PRO A 506 8.07 -13.52 11.65
N ARG A 507 8.03 -12.25 12.08
CA ARG A 507 8.01 -11.12 11.16
C ARG A 507 9.30 -10.96 10.36
N ALA A 508 10.45 -11.07 11.03
CA ALA A 508 11.74 -10.97 10.37
C ALA A 508 11.89 -12.10 9.33
N ALA A 509 11.52 -13.33 9.71
CA ALA A 509 11.54 -14.46 8.79
C ALA A 509 10.60 -14.26 7.59
N ALA A 510 9.38 -13.78 7.80
CA ALA A 510 8.41 -13.52 6.72
C ALA A 510 8.93 -12.50 5.70
N GLU A 511 9.54 -11.41 6.16
CA GLU A 511 10.12 -10.39 5.27
C GLU A 511 11.35 -10.91 4.52
N ILE A 512 12.20 -11.72 5.17
CA ILE A 512 13.32 -12.38 4.49
C ILE A 512 12.80 -13.30 3.38
N GLU A 513 11.79 -14.12 3.65
CA GLU A 513 11.19 -14.99 2.62
C GLU A 513 10.56 -14.20 1.48
N ARG A 514 9.97 -13.04 1.76
CA ARG A 514 9.40 -12.16 0.74
C ARG A 514 10.49 -11.57 -0.15
N SER A 515 11.56 -11.04 0.46
CA SER A 515 12.68 -10.44 -0.28
C SER A 515 13.44 -11.45 -1.15
N LEU A 516 13.60 -12.67 -0.64
CA LEU A 516 14.33 -13.77 -1.28
C LEU A 516 13.39 -14.79 -1.95
N TRP A 517 12.13 -14.40 -2.23
CA TRP A 517 11.11 -15.31 -2.75
C TRP A 517 11.67 -16.12 -3.95
N PRO A 518 11.48 -17.45 -3.99
CA PRO A 518 10.56 -18.25 -3.18
C PRO A 518 11.15 -18.87 -1.89
N ALA A 519 12.29 -18.40 -1.39
CA ALA A 519 12.99 -19.03 -0.26
C ALA A 519 12.11 -19.33 0.97
N LYS A 520 12.40 -20.45 1.65
CA LYS A 520 11.76 -20.85 2.91
C LYS A 520 12.74 -21.17 4.05
N LEU A 521 12.64 -20.45 5.16
CA LEU A 521 13.44 -20.63 6.39
C LEU A 521 12.89 -21.74 7.29
N THR A 522 13.63 -22.85 7.44
CA THR A 522 13.20 -24.02 8.22
C THR A 522 13.48 -23.90 9.73
N ASP A 523 14.44 -23.07 10.13
CA ASP A 523 14.92 -22.89 11.50
C ASP A 523 14.47 -21.56 12.12
N SER A 524 13.45 -20.91 11.55
CA SER A 524 12.86 -19.68 12.09
C SER A 524 11.68 -19.97 13.04
N ALA A 525 11.30 -18.97 13.84
CA ALA A 525 10.12 -19.06 14.70
C ALA A 525 8.79 -18.85 13.94
N LEU A 526 8.81 -18.61 12.62
CA LEU A 526 7.62 -18.37 11.79
C LEU A 526 6.73 -19.62 11.73
N PRO A 527 5.50 -19.58 12.30
CA PRO A 527 4.64 -20.75 12.39
C PRO A 527 4.05 -21.16 11.03
N HIS A 528 3.60 -22.41 10.95
CA HIS A 528 3.06 -23.02 9.75
C HIS A 528 1.70 -23.65 10.02
N TYR A 529 0.75 -23.43 9.13
CA TYR A 529 -0.61 -23.95 9.25
C TYR A 529 -1.07 -24.58 7.94
N VAL A 530 -1.81 -25.68 8.03
CA VAL A 530 -2.62 -26.18 6.93
C VAL A 530 -4.04 -25.67 7.11
N ILE A 531 -4.58 -24.96 6.13
CA ILE A 531 -5.94 -24.40 6.16
C ILE A 531 -6.78 -25.08 5.07
N PRO A 532 -7.89 -25.77 5.46
CA PRO A 532 -8.79 -26.37 4.49
C PRO A 532 -9.67 -25.30 3.82
N ILE A 533 -9.81 -25.38 2.50
CA ILE A 533 -10.68 -24.54 1.69
C ILE A 533 -11.56 -25.41 0.78
N ARG A 534 -12.79 -24.95 0.50
CA ARG A 534 -13.70 -25.65 -0.41
C ARG A 534 -13.30 -25.37 -1.87
N PRO A 535 -13.43 -26.34 -2.80
CA PRO A 535 -13.00 -26.16 -4.20
C PRO A 535 -13.54 -24.93 -4.90
N ARG A 536 -14.83 -24.59 -4.71
CA ARG A 536 -15.41 -23.36 -5.30
C ARG A 536 -14.62 -22.11 -4.90
N TRP A 537 -14.45 -21.91 -3.60
CA TRP A 537 -13.77 -20.73 -3.07
C TRP A 537 -12.28 -20.75 -3.35
N SER A 538 -11.67 -21.92 -3.42
CA SER A 538 -10.26 -22.06 -3.81
C SER A 538 -10.04 -21.70 -5.27
N GLY A 539 -10.97 -22.05 -6.17
CA GLY A 539 -10.87 -21.66 -7.58
C GLY A 539 -10.95 -20.15 -7.76
N ASP A 540 -11.86 -19.50 -7.05
CA ASP A 540 -12.03 -18.04 -7.13
C ASP A 540 -10.88 -17.29 -6.45
N LEU A 541 -10.49 -17.74 -5.25
CA LEU A 541 -9.50 -17.06 -4.43
C LEU A 541 -8.07 -17.35 -4.89
N LEU A 542 -7.72 -18.62 -5.13
CA LEU A 542 -6.35 -19.06 -5.42
C LEU A 542 -6.12 -19.40 -6.89
N GLY A 543 -7.18 -19.58 -7.69
CA GLY A 543 -7.07 -20.04 -9.07
C GLY A 543 -6.98 -21.57 -9.22
N TYR A 544 -7.27 -22.34 -8.16
CA TYR A 544 -7.23 -23.80 -8.19
C TYR A 544 -8.43 -24.44 -7.48
N PRO A 545 -9.15 -25.41 -8.09
CA PRO A 545 -8.98 -25.88 -9.47
C PRO A 545 -9.34 -24.80 -10.48
N ILE A 546 -8.86 -24.93 -11.71
CA ILE A 546 -9.31 -24.08 -12.81
C ILE A 546 -10.82 -24.26 -12.97
N GLN A 547 -11.55 -23.15 -12.90
CA GLN A 547 -13.00 -23.14 -13.09
C GLN A 547 -13.35 -22.84 -14.56
N LEU A 548 -14.56 -23.23 -14.95
CA LEU A 548 -15.13 -22.85 -16.26
C LEU A 548 -15.51 -21.37 -16.30
N THR A 549 -15.83 -20.79 -15.15
CA THR A 549 -16.08 -19.37 -14.95
C THR A 549 -14.77 -18.62 -14.75
N THR A 550 -14.67 -17.44 -15.35
CA THR A 550 -13.50 -16.58 -15.24
C THR A 550 -13.30 -16.15 -13.79
N ARG A 551 -12.11 -16.42 -13.24
CA ARG A 551 -11.72 -15.93 -11.91
C ARG A 551 -11.79 -14.40 -11.90
N PRO A 552 -12.28 -13.76 -10.82
CA PRO A 552 -12.26 -12.31 -10.70
C PRO A 552 -10.84 -11.79 -10.97
N VAL A 553 -10.72 -10.85 -11.91
CA VAL A 553 -9.42 -10.31 -12.35
C VAL A 553 -8.70 -9.65 -11.17
N GLU A 554 -9.49 -9.08 -10.26
CA GLU A 554 -9.05 -8.46 -9.00
C GLU A 554 -8.28 -9.42 -8.10
N LEU A 555 -8.75 -10.66 -7.98
CA LEU A 555 -8.09 -11.71 -7.19
C LEU A 555 -6.96 -12.36 -7.97
N SER A 556 -7.08 -12.40 -9.31
CA SER A 556 -6.07 -12.95 -10.22
C SER A 556 -4.81 -12.09 -10.29
N LEU A 557 -4.95 -10.77 -10.16
CA LEU A 557 -3.87 -9.78 -10.15
C LEU A 557 -3.50 -9.32 -8.74
N GLY A 558 -4.35 -9.59 -7.75
CA GLY A 558 -4.14 -9.22 -6.36
C GLY A 558 -3.07 -10.06 -5.68
N ARG A 559 -1.97 -9.43 -5.29
CA ARG A 559 -0.94 -10.04 -4.45
C ARG A 559 -1.43 -10.29 -3.01
N GLU A 560 -2.31 -9.43 -2.50
CA GLU A 560 -2.97 -9.57 -1.20
C GLU A 560 -4.40 -10.08 -1.40
N GLN A 561 -4.81 -11.01 -0.55
CA GLN A 561 -6.12 -11.66 -0.58
C GLN A 561 -6.65 -11.89 0.83
N VAL A 562 -7.96 -12.08 0.95
CA VAL A 562 -8.65 -12.30 2.22
C VAL A 562 -9.48 -13.58 2.21
N TYR A 563 -9.23 -14.42 3.21
CA TYR A 563 -10.03 -15.59 3.50
C TYR A 563 -10.81 -15.39 4.80
N TYR A 564 -12.14 -15.37 4.69
CA TYR A 564 -13.02 -15.24 5.85
C TYR A 564 -13.30 -16.61 6.48
N ARG A 565 -13.28 -16.65 7.81
CA ARG A 565 -13.60 -17.84 8.59
C ARG A 565 -14.23 -17.51 9.93
N THR A 566 -14.78 -18.52 10.59
CA THR A 566 -15.20 -18.39 11.98
C THR A 566 -13.98 -18.14 12.86
N HIS A 567 -14.13 -17.23 13.83
CA HIS A 567 -13.06 -16.86 14.76
C HIS A 567 -12.58 -18.06 15.58
N ASP A 568 -11.25 -18.21 15.67
CA ASP A 568 -10.56 -19.22 16.46
C ASP A 568 -9.16 -18.68 16.82
N ALA A 569 -8.73 -18.94 18.07
CA ALA A 569 -7.47 -18.47 18.65
C ALA A 569 -6.24 -19.30 18.22
N LYS A 570 -6.40 -20.38 17.43
CA LYS A 570 -5.29 -21.24 17.00
C LYS A 570 -4.30 -20.60 16.03
N LEU A 571 -4.70 -19.53 15.33
CA LEU A 571 -3.88 -18.88 14.32
C LEU A 571 -3.19 -17.65 14.88
N THR A 572 -1.91 -17.50 14.54
CA THR A 572 -1.14 -16.28 14.75
C THR A 572 -0.62 -15.77 13.42
N ALA A 573 -0.42 -14.46 13.30
CA ALA A 573 0.22 -13.85 12.14
C ALA A 573 1.47 -13.05 12.54
N PRO A 574 2.52 -13.04 11.69
CA PRO A 574 2.57 -13.73 10.41
C PRO A 574 2.80 -15.24 10.53
N ALA A 575 2.45 -15.98 9.48
CA ALA A 575 2.61 -17.43 9.41
C ALA A 575 2.67 -17.92 7.95
N ARG A 576 3.16 -19.13 7.72
CA ARG A 576 3.00 -19.81 6.43
C ARG A 576 1.69 -20.59 6.42
N VAL A 577 0.93 -20.47 5.35
CA VAL A 577 -0.31 -21.21 5.14
C VAL A 577 -0.10 -22.18 4.00
N LEU A 578 -0.38 -23.46 4.23
CA LEU A 578 -0.56 -24.49 3.21
C LEU A 578 -2.06 -24.61 2.92
N TRP A 579 -2.46 -24.39 1.68
CA TRP A 579 -3.86 -24.46 1.29
C TRP A 579 -4.24 -25.89 0.92
N ARG A 580 -5.18 -26.47 1.67
CA ARG A 580 -5.72 -27.80 1.39
C ARG A 580 -7.10 -27.69 0.76
N VAL A 581 -7.21 -28.04 -0.50
CA VAL A 581 -8.50 -28.15 -1.18
C VAL A 581 -9.22 -29.42 -0.72
N SER A 582 -10.46 -29.26 -0.28
CA SER A 582 -11.30 -30.37 0.18
C SER A 582 -11.79 -31.23 -0.99
N GLN A 583 -12.08 -32.50 -0.73
CA GLN A 583 -12.64 -33.39 -1.74
C GLN A 583 -14.03 -32.90 -2.19
N SER A 584 -14.31 -33.00 -3.49
CA SER A 584 -15.63 -32.79 -4.08
C SER A 584 -15.86 -33.78 -5.22
N PRO A 585 -17.07 -33.85 -5.81
CA PRO A 585 -17.32 -34.71 -6.97
C PRO A 585 -16.40 -34.44 -8.16
N ARG A 586 -15.82 -33.22 -8.27
CA ARG A 586 -14.95 -32.82 -9.38
C ARG A 586 -13.47 -32.71 -9.02
N THR A 587 -13.11 -32.82 -7.74
CA THR A 587 -11.73 -32.61 -7.26
C THR A 587 -11.36 -33.60 -6.16
N THR A 588 -10.16 -34.16 -6.25
CA THR A 588 -9.55 -34.92 -5.15
C THR A 588 -9.01 -33.95 -4.09
N ALA A 589 -8.96 -34.40 -2.83
CA ALA A 589 -8.35 -33.60 -1.77
C ALA A 589 -6.83 -33.53 -1.97
N ALA A 590 -6.28 -32.32 -1.97
CA ALA A 590 -4.86 -32.08 -2.15
C ALA A 590 -4.40 -30.80 -1.44
N ILE A 591 -3.11 -30.73 -1.10
CA ILE A 591 -2.47 -29.46 -0.75
C ILE A 591 -1.94 -28.84 -2.03
N VAL A 592 -2.37 -27.62 -2.34
CA VAL A 592 -2.27 -27.05 -3.69
C VAL A 592 -1.30 -25.88 -3.79
N GLY A 593 -0.80 -25.40 -2.66
CA GLY A 593 0.11 -24.27 -2.63
C GLY A 593 0.33 -23.74 -1.23
N THR A 594 1.13 -22.68 -1.14
CA THR A 594 1.41 -21.96 0.09
C THR A 594 1.26 -20.46 -0.08
N SER A 595 0.91 -19.75 0.99
CA SER A 595 0.89 -18.29 1.06
C SER A 595 1.52 -17.82 2.38
N LEU A 596 1.88 -16.55 2.43
CA LEU A 596 2.22 -15.87 3.67
C LEU A 596 0.95 -15.26 4.28
N LEU A 597 0.60 -15.66 5.50
CA LEU A 597 -0.42 -14.99 6.30
C LEU A 597 0.19 -13.72 6.89
N ASP A 598 -0.28 -12.56 6.45
CA ASP A 598 0.24 -11.25 6.86
C ASP A 598 -0.39 -10.79 8.18
N ALA A 599 -1.71 -10.92 8.28
CA ALA A 599 -2.48 -10.40 9.40
C ALA A 599 -3.78 -11.19 9.62
N ILE A 600 -4.30 -11.05 10.84
CA ILE A 600 -5.58 -11.61 11.26
C ILE A 600 -6.40 -10.46 11.84
N GLU A 601 -7.57 -10.22 11.25
CA GLU A 601 -8.52 -9.21 11.73
C GLU A 601 -9.77 -9.92 12.25
N VAL A 602 -10.30 -9.50 13.39
CA VAL A 602 -11.49 -10.08 14.01
C VAL A 602 -12.46 -8.95 14.30
N ASP A 603 -13.60 -8.97 13.62
CA ASP A 603 -14.64 -7.95 13.76
C ASP A 603 -15.99 -8.46 13.24
N SER A 604 -17.02 -7.62 13.28
CA SER A 604 -18.33 -7.92 12.72
C SER A 604 -18.29 -8.09 11.20
N PRO A 605 -19.17 -8.93 10.61
CA PRO A 605 -19.23 -9.13 9.16
C PRO A 605 -19.31 -7.82 8.37
N ALA A 606 -20.14 -6.88 8.80
CA ALA A 606 -20.31 -5.59 8.15
C ALA A 606 -19.02 -4.75 8.15
N ARG A 607 -18.30 -4.72 9.28
CA ARG A 607 -17.05 -3.96 9.38
C ARG A 607 -15.94 -4.59 8.56
N LEU A 608 -15.81 -5.91 8.60
CA LEU A 608 -14.82 -6.63 7.80
C LEU A 608 -15.08 -6.50 6.30
N HIS A 609 -16.31 -6.69 5.83
CA HIS A 609 -16.63 -6.52 4.42
C HIS A 609 -16.38 -5.08 3.93
N ALA A 610 -16.76 -4.07 4.74
CA ALA A 610 -16.53 -2.68 4.37
C ALA A 610 -15.05 -2.29 4.29
N ALA A 611 -14.16 -2.99 5.00
CA ALA A 611 -12.73 -2.74 5.01
C ALA A 611 -11.96 -3.61 4.00
N LEU A 612 -12.37 -4.87 3.83
CA LEU A 612 -11.60 -5.93 3.17
C LEU A 612 -12.35 -6.67 2.07
N GLY A 613 -13.62 -6.34 1.81
CA GLY A 613 -14.47 -7.06 0.84
C GLY A 613 -13.84 -7.18 -0.54
N HIS A 614 -13.10 -6.16 -0.99
CA HIS A 614 -12.43 -6.13 -2.29
C HIS A 614 -11.16 -7.01 -2.38
N TYR A 615 -10.71 -7.61 -1.27
CA TYR A 615 -9.63 -8.60 -1.25
C TYR A 615 -10.13 -10.06 -1.14
N GLY A 616 -11.43 -10.28 -0.92
CA GLY A 616 -12.01 -11.61 -0.70
C GLY A 616 -13.00 -12.02 -1.79
N VAL A 617 -13.50 -13.26 -1.71
CA VAL A 617 -14.52 -13.78 -2.63
C VAL A 617 -15.94 -13.54 -2.14
N LEU A 618 -16.14 -13.50 -0.82
CA LEU A 618 -17.48 -13.38 -0.23
C LEU A 618 -17.97 -11.94 -0.32
N ASP A 619 -19.13 -11.74 -0.92
CA ASP A 619 -19.86 -10.49 -0.79
C ASP A 619 -20.49 -10.35 0.61
N PHE A 620 -21.13 -9.22 0.88
CA PHE A 620 -21.70 -8.97 2.19
C PHE A 620 -22.79 -9.97 2.59
N PRO A 621 -23.80 -10.28 1.73
CA PRO A 621 -24.77 -11.34 1.99
C PRO A 621 -24.14 -12.70 2.29
N ASP A 622 -23.17 -13.13 1.49
CA ASP A 622 -22.45 -14.39 1.69
C ASP A 622 -21.72 -14.41 3.06
N LEU A 623 -21.10 -13.28 3.43
CA LEU A 623 -20.38 -13.17 4.69
C LEU A 623 -21.33 -13.14 5.90
N GLU A 624 -22.49 -12.51 5.79
CA GLU A 624 -23.53 -12.54 6.83
C GLU A 624 -24.11 -13.95 7.01
N GLU A 625 -24.43 -14.63 5.91
CA GLU A 625 -24.89 -16.01 5.94
C GLU A 625 -23.82 -16.91 6.57
N PHE A 626 -22.56 -16.76 6.14
CA PHE A 626 -21.43 -17.50 6.68
C PHE A 626 -21.22 -17.24 8.18
N ALA A 627 -21.40 -16.00 8.63
CA ALA A 627 -21.31 -15.65 10.05
C ALA A 627 -22.38 -16.39 10.87
N GLY A 628 -23.55 -16.63 10.29
CA GLY A 628 -24.63 -17.40 10.90
C GLY A 628 -25.11 -16.79 12.22
N GLY A 629 -25.27 -15.46 12.25
CA GLY A 629 -25.70 -14.71 13.44
C GLY A 629 -24.63 -14.49 14.51
N ARG A 630 -23.38 -14.92 14.28
CA ARG A 630 -22.27 -14.63 15.21
C ARG A 630 -21.90 -13.15 15.18
N PRO A 631 -21.54 -12.55 16.34
CA PRO A 631 -21.23 -11.13 16.43
C PRO A 631 -19.93 -10.77 15.70
N THR A 632 -19.01 -11.73 15.55
CA THR A 632 -17.70 -11.52 14.94
C THR A 632 -17.29 -12.71 14.08
N VAL A 633 -16.58 -12.42 12.99
CA VAL A 633 -15.86 -13.38 12.15
C VAL A 633 -14.39 -12.98 12.07
N GLN A 634 -13.55 -13.85 11.49
CA GLN A 634 -12.12 -13.64 11.36
C GLN A 634 -11.76 -13.53 9.87
N ALA A 635 -11.06 -12.48 9.49
CA ALA A 635 -10.48 -12.28 8.17
C ALA A 635 -8.98 -12.57 8.22
N LEU A 636 -8.54 -13.56 7.44
CA LEU A 636 -7.13 -13.88 7.24
C LEU A 636 -6.64 -13.13 6.01
N ARG A 637 -5.78 -12.13 6.22
CA ARG A 637 -5.08 -11.45 5.13
C ARG A 637 -3.80 -12.19 4.81
N PHE A 638 -3.67 -12.60 3.56
CA PHE A 638 -2.51 -13.34 3.10
C PHE A 638 -2.03 -12.82 1.74
N SER A 639 -0.78 -13.08 1.44
CA SER A 639 -0.13 -12.67 0.20
C SER A 639 0.83 -13.73 -0.30
N ASP A 640 1.46 -13.45 -1.45
CA ASP A 640 2.56 -14.26 -2.00
C ASP A 640 2.15 -15.73 -2.22
N THR A 641 0.93 -15.94 -2.73
CA THR A 641 0.40 -17.27 -3.02
C THR A 641 1.21 -17.94 -4.13
N GLU A 642 1.86 -19.02 -3.76
CA GLU A 642 2.61 -19.92 -4.62
C GLU A 642 1.83 -21.22 -4.77
N LEU A 643 1.29 -21.46 -5.98
CA LEU A 643 0.67 -22.75 -6.30
C LEU A 643 1.76 -23.78 -6.58
N PHE A 644 1.55 -25.00 -6.07
CA PHE A 644 2.45 -26.12 -6.31
C PHE A 644 2.25 -26.66 -7.72
N ASP A 645 3.36 -26.80 -8.45
CA ASP A 645 3.41 -27.48 -9.76
C ASP A 645 2.87 -28.91 -9.65
N ARG A 646 3.08 -29.54 -8.49
CA ARG A 646 2.63 -30.88 -8.17
C ARG A 646 1.75 -30.85 -6.91
N PRO A 647 0.42 -30.66 -7.05
CA PRO A 647 -0.49 -30.71 -5.91
C PRO A 647 -0.31 -32.01 -5.11
N ILE A 648 -0.15 -31.88 -3.80
CA ILE A 648 0.21 -32.98 -2.91
C ILE A 648 -1.03 -33.79 -2.60
N SER A 649 -1.09 -35.02 -3.11
CA SER A 649 -2.18 -35.96 -2.87
C SER A 649 -2.26 -36.37 -1.40
N ILE A 650 -3.42 -36.90 -0.97
CA ILE A 650 -3.56 -37.43 0.39
C ILE A 650 -2.57 -38.58 0.70
N ARG A 651 -2.27 -39.41 -0.31
CA ARG A 651 -1.29 -40.51 -0.18
C ARG A 651 0.11 -39.97 0.09
N THR A 652 0.53 -38.96 -0.67
CA THR A 652 1.84 -38.31 -0.49
C THR A 652 1.91 -37.60 0.86
N TYR A 653 0.82 -36.92 1.25
CA TYR A 653 0.73 -36.28 2.57
C TYR A 653 0.87 -37.31 3.70
N ASP A 654 0.17 -38.45 3.63
CA ASP A 654 0.24 -39.48 4.68
C ASP A 654 1.64 -40.08 4.81
N GLN A 655 2.33 -40.32 3.71
CA GLN A 655 3.73 -40.77 3.72
C GLN A 655 4.65 -39.77 4.42
N LEU A 656 4.55 -38.48 4.08
CA LEU A 656 5.38 -37.43 4.71
C LEU A 656 5.00 -37.20 6.17
N ARG A 657 3.70 -37.30 6.50
CA ARG A 657 3.18 -37.21 7.87
C ARG A 657 3.71 -38.35 8.74
N GLU A 658 3.83 -39.56 8.21
CA GLU A 658 4.39 -40.70 8.96
C GLU A 658 5.87 -40.50 9.28
N GLN A 659 6.62 -39.84 8.39
CA GLN A 659 8.05 -39.56 8.58
C GLN A 659 8.31 -38.39 9.53
N HIS A 660 7.55 -37.30 9.42
CA HIS A 660 7.84 -36.04 10.12
C HIS A 660 6.84 -35.69 11.24
N GLY A 661 5.77 -36.48 11.40
CA GLY A 661 4.66 -36.18 12.30
C GLY A 661 3.73 -35.09 11.74
N GLY A 662 2.44 -35.14 12.10
CA GLY A 662 1.48 -34.13 11.65
C GLY A 662 0.01 -34.50 11.88
N PRO A 663 -0.92 -33.59 11.57
CA PRO A 663 -2.35 -33.77 11.80
C PRO A 663 -2.93 -34.90 10.94
N LYS A 664 -3.74 -35.77 11.56
CA LYS A 664 -4.44 -36.87 10.88
C LYS A 664 -5.71 -36.42 10.14
N ALA A 665 -6.29 -35.29 10.54
CA ALA A 665 -7.53 -34.77 10.00
C ALA A 665 -7.54 -33.23 9.97
N PHE A 666 -8.35 -32.65 9.08
CA PHE A 666 -8.38 -31.22 8.78
C PHE A 666 -9.79 -30.63 8.93
N TYR A 667 -10.31 -30.58 10.17
CA TYR A 667 -11.62 -29.96 10.47
C TYR A 667 -11.55 -28.42 10.61
N GLY A 668 -10.40 -27.83 10.32
CA GLY A 668 -10.07 -26.41 10.44
C GLY A 668 -8.55 -26.22 10.34
N PRO A 669 -8.01 -25.03 10.63
CA PRO A 669 -6.58 -24.80 10.62
C PRO A 669 -5.85 -25.72 11.59
N GLN A 670 -4.79 -26.36 11.11
CA GLN A 670 -3.93 -27.24 11.90
C GLN A 670 -2.49 -26.74 11.83
N ARG A 671 -1.82 -26.66 12.98
CA ARG A 671 -0.38 -26.36 13.02
C ARG A 671 0.39 -27.55 12.47
N VAL A 672 1.43 -27.29 11.69
CA VAL A 672 2.40 -28.29 11.23
C VAL A 672 3.80 -27.95 11.71
N SER A 673 4.64 -28.96 11.85
CA SER A 673 6.03 -28.77 12.24
C SER A 673 6.84 -28.16 11.07
N PRO A 674 7.95 -27.47 11.35
CA PRO A 674 8.84 -26.96 10.30
C PRO A 674 9.33 -28.07 9.37
N GLU A 675 9.60 -29.27 9.90
CA GLU A 675 10.10 -30.41 9.14
C GLU A 675 9.04 -30.94 8.17
N LEU A 676 7.79 -31.11 8.64
CA LEU A 676 6.69 -31.53 7.78
C LEU A 676 6.40 -30.46 6.71
N PHE A 677 6.41 -29.17 7.08
CA PHE A 677 6.22 -28.10 6.12
C PHE A 677 7.30 -28.14 5.02
N ALA A 678 8.58 -28.23 5.40
CA ALA A 678 9.69 -28.27 4.45
C ALA A 678 9.58 -29.48 3.51
N ALA A 679 9.21 -30.65 4.03
CA ALA A 679 9.00 -31.84 3.22
C ALA A 679 7.83 -31.68 2.23
N LEU A 680 6.72 -31.11 2.67
CA LEU A 680 5.56 -30.82 1.80
C LEU A 680 5.92 -29.79 0.72
N TYR A 681 6.59 -28.70 1.10
CA TYR A 681 6.99 -27.65 0.18
C TYR A 681 7.91 -28.21 -0.93
N ARG A 682 8.95 -28.97 -0.56
CA ARG A 682 9.84 -29.63 -1.54
C ARG A 682 9.16 -30.69 -2.41
N ALA A 683 8.10 -31.33 -1.91
CA ALA A 683 7.33 -32.29 -2.70
C ALA A 683 6.42 -31.60 -3.73
N GLY A 684 5.90 -30.41 -3.40
CA GLY A 684 4.98 -29.65 -4.25
C GLY A 684 5.66 -28.69 -5.24
N ALA A 685 6.76 -28.06 -4.84
CA ALA A 685 7.52 -27.08 -5.62
C ALA A 685 8.56 -27.77 -6.51
N ALA A 686 8.28 -27.94 -7.80
CA ALA A 686 9.17 -28.67 -8.71
C ALA A 686 10.48 -27.92 -8.96
N HIS A 687 10.50 -26.60 -8.84
CA HIS A 687 11.68 -25.74 -9.03
C HIS A 687 12.77 -25.89 -7.93
N LEU A 688 12.51 -26.68 -6.88
CA LEU A 688 13.50 -27.02 -5.84
C LEU A 688 14.23 -28.35 -6.12
N GLN A 689 13.83 -29.09 -7.15
CA GLN A 689 14.43 -30.36 -7.59
C GLN A 689 15.27 -30.13 -8.84
#